data_AF-A0A972X3Q8-F1
#
_entry.id   AF-A0A972X3Q8-F1
#
_cell.length_a   1.000
_cell.length_b   1.000
_cell.length_c   1.000
_cell.angle_alpha   90.00
_cell.angle_beta   90.00
_cell.angle_gamma   90.00
#
_symmetry.space_group_name_H-M   'P 1'
#
loop_
_entity.id
_entity.type
_entity.pdbx_description
1 polymer ?
#
loop_
_entity_poly.entity_id
_entity_poly.type
_entity_poly.pdbx_seq_one_letter_code
_entity_poly.pdbx_strand_id
1 'polypeptide(L)'
;MAQEKDIDSQPDLILRGVRQNNIKNIDLDIPLGKKIIITGPSGSGKSSLAFDTIYAEGQRRYMQSLSTYARQFLERFKAPLVDKLQNIPPSIALEQINPVRNARATVGTTTEINDYLRLLFEKIGKEYCSKCQIPKEQQTSQDIYETATQKYPGKTVLICAHTKPKESPQDFLAELMRSGFTRVVIQTEAVLVEELLTKKKLPKTFVVVIDRIRLQETTNTENKEEQKRFCEAIQNAMGMGDNEANIYLEDNKLFSLVDNFAKWARCPKCHETASPKSAISFSFNSPLGACETCKGFGNTLEIDEDLIIPNPALSILRGAIDPFTKPSLKNWEKKLIEFCRTSRIDETLPYKDLSKKHRELIFNGDKKFKGVRGVFKLLEADKYKMRIRVFLSRYTSPFTCKTCLGERLNNEALRVKIADHSIAQVSSMTIADIRIFFEGLSLTIREEKIGTDVMAQLKRRFNTLENVGLGYLTLARLTKTLSGGEYQRILLGTQLSQGLTDTLYVLDEPSIGLHPKDTHQLLNVLNTLHDLGNTLLLVEHDPEVIEWGEYLVDMGPGSGMRGGEVVFAGSKELFMKADTTTARAVRDWRIECRHSLMRPLSDPQGEFIELRGASSHNLKNVDVDIPLRSLVAITGVSGSGKSTLIVDTLYQALSKVLNGTSDKIGKFTSISGFENLSSIELVDQSAIGKSSRSNPITFIKGYDEVRALFAQTPDAVGVNDYLPATFLLMFPEVAAKLVKVKAELKSIWSSWRMFGFPVRPAMKKDLSL
;
A
#
# COMPACT_ATOMS: atom_id res chain seq x y z
N MET A 1 50.72 33.66 -10.96
CA MET A 1 49.36 34.18 -11.21
C MET A 1 48.42 33.33 -10.37
N ALA A 2 47.80 33.95 -9.37
CA ALA A 2 46.97 33.28 -8.39
C ALA A 2 45.73 32.69 -9.07
N GLN A 3 45.55 31.38 -8.94
CA GLN A 3 44.30 30.71 -9.28
C GLN A 3 43.21 31.27 -8.36
N GLU A 4 42.15 31.80 -8.96
CA GLU A 4 40.86 31.98 -8.31
C GLU A 4 40.49 30.64 -7.67
N LYS A 5 40.51 30.61 -6.34
CA LYS A 5 39.92 29.52 -5.58
C LYS A 5 38.42 29.72 -5.67
N ASP A 6 37.72 28.82 -6.36
CA ASP A 6 36.29 28.64 -6.22
C ASP A 6 35.99 28.44 -4.73
N ILE A 7 35.31 29.41 -4.11
CA ILE A 7 34.95 29.42 -2.68
C ILE A 7 33.74 28.49 -2.41
N ASP A 8 33.21 27.80 -3.44
CA ASP A 8 31.92 27.10 -3.39
C ASP A 8 31.96 25.60 -3.77
N SER A 9 33.14 24.99 -3.92
CA SER A 9 33.20 23.55 -4.25
C SER A 9 33.01 22.70 -2.98
N GLN A 10 31.90 21.96 -2.88
CA GLN A 10 31.71 20.94 -1.85
C GLN A 10 32.91 19.97 -1.83
N PRO A 11 33.35 19.50 -0.64
CA PRO A 11 34.49 18.61 -0.55
C PRO A 11 34.20 17.25 -1.17
N ASP A 12 35.17 16.65 -1.84
CA ASP A 12 34.99 15.33 -2.46
C ASP A 12 34.66 14.25 -1.41
N LEU A 13 33.81 13.28 -1.80
CA LEU A 13 33.60 12.02 -1.10
C LEU A 13 34.82 11.12 -1.35
N ILE A 14 35.58 10.88 -0.29
CA ILE A 14 36.85 10.15 -0.32
C ILE A 14 36.60 8.71 0.12
N LEU A 15 36.82 7.76 -0.78
CA LEU A 15 36.73 6.31 -0.55
C LEU A 15 38.14 5.71 -0.62
N ARG A 16 38.57 5.02 0.43
CA ARG A 16 39.84 4.28 0.42
C ARG A 16 39.67 2.85 0.88
N GLY A 17 40.31 1.93 0.17
CA GLY A 17 40.34 0.51 0.47
C GLY A 17 38.97 -0.16 0.51
N VAL A 18 38.10 0.14 -0.47
CA VAL A 18 36.77 -0.48 -0.55
C VAL A 18 36.90 -1.93 -1.02
N ARG A 19 36.34 -2.88 -0.25
CA ARG A 19 36.45 -4.34 -0.46
C ARG A 19 35.11 -5.07 -0.34
N GLN A 20 34.00 -4.35 -0.50
CA GLN A 20 32.66 -4.93 -0.38
C GLN A 20 32.39 -5.91 -1.54
N ASN A 21 31.94 -7.12 -1.21
CA ASN A 21 31.67 -8.21 -2.16
C ASN A 21 32.88 -8.55 -3.08
N ASN A 22 32.80 -8.24 -4.37
CA ASN A 22 33.83 -8.54 -5.36
C ASN A 22 34.78 -7.35 -5.64
N ILE A 23 34.63 -6.21 -4.94
CA ILE A 23 35.46 -5.02 -5.14
C ILE A 23 36.90 -5.27 -4.65
N LYS A 24 37.90 -4.90 -5.46
CA LYS A 24 39.31 -5.23 -5.25
C LYS A 24 40.11 -4.09 -4.63
N ASN A 25 39.76 -3.70 -3.40
CA ASN A 25 40.50 -2.70 -2.63
C ASN A 25 40.69 -1.37 -3.39
N ILE A 26 39.58 -0.81 -3.88
CA ILE A 26 39.64 0.40 -4.71
C ILE A 26 39.73 1.66 -3.85
N ASP A 27 40.42 2.65 -4.40
CA ASP A 27 40.44 4.03 -3.93
C ASP A 27 39.73 4.90 -4.98
N LEU A 28 38.81 5.76 -4.53
CA LEU A 28 38.01 6.59 -5.43
C LEU A 28 37.65 7.91 -4.75
N ASP A 29 37.78 9.01 -5.50
CA ASP A 29 37.32 10.33 -5.11
C ASP A 29 36.13 10.72 -6.00
N ILE A 30 35.02 11.09 -5.36
CA ILE A 30 33.76 11.44 -6.05
C ILE A 30 33.41 12.89 -5.71
N PRO A 31 33.27 13.78 -6.71
CA PRO A 31 32.91 15.17 -6.46
C PRO A 31 31.45 15.30 -6.01
N LEU A 32 31.24 15.88 -4.84
CA LEU A 32 29.90 16.20 -4.35
C LEU A 32 29.28 17.38 -5.13
N GLY A 33 27.96 17.49 -5.07
CA GLY A 33 27.17 18.51 -5.79
C GLY A 33 27.04 18.26 -7.29
N LYS A 34 27.44 17.08 -7.78
CA LYS A 34 27.39 16.71 -9.21
C LYS A 34 26.44 15.55 -9.50
N LYS A 35 26.16 15.38 -10.79
CA LYS A 35 25.46 14.21 -11.37
C LYS A 35 26.47 13.10 -11.67
N ILE A 36 26.58 12.14 -10.75
CA ILE A 36 27.53 11.03 -10.81
C ILE A 36 26.84 9.79 -11.38
N ILE A 37 27.43 9.15 -12.39
CA ILE A 37 26.94 7.89 -12.95
C ILE A 37 27.98 6.79 -12.74
N ILE A 38 27.56 5.69 -12.13
CA ILE A 38 28.31 4.44 -12.03
C ILE A 38 27.79 3.49 -13.11
N THR A 39 28.66 3.08 -14.02
CA THR A 39 28.32 2.22 -15.15
C THR A 39 29.28 1.04 -15.27
N GLY A 40 29.09 0.18 -16.28
CA GLY A 40 29.87 -1.03 -16.54
C GLY A 40 29.06 -2.34 -16.53
N PRO A 41 29.64 -3.49 -16.90
CA PRO A 41 28.90 -4.74 -17.10
C PRO A 41 28.12 -5.25 -15.87
N SER A 42 27.07 -6.03 -16.10
CA SER A 42 26.29 -6.64 -15.01
C SER A 42 27.19 -7.49 -14.10
N GLY A 43 27.08 -7.31 -12.78
CA GLY A 43 27.94 -7.98 -11.81
C GLY A 43 29.38 -7.45 -11.71
N SER A 44 29.71 -6.29 -12.29
CA SER A 44 31.04 -5.67 -12.15
C SER A 44 31.32 -5.06 -10.77
N GLY A 45 30.31 -4.95 -9.91
CA GLY A 45 30.43 -4.37 -8.55
C GLY A 45 29.77 -3.00 -8.37
N LYS A 46 29.03 -2.49 -9.37
CA LYS A 46 28.35 -1.17 -9.31
C LYS A 46 27.44 -1.02 -8.08
N SER A 47 26.49 -1.93 -7.91
CA SER A 47 25.57 -1.90 -6.77
C SER A 47 26.29 -2.13 -5.44
N SER A 48 27.38 -2.90 -5.45
CA SER A 48 28.22 -3.09 -4.27
C SER A 48 28.96 -1.81 -3.85
N LEU A 49 29.32 -0.97 -4.81
CA LEU A 49 29.90 0.35 -4.54
C LEU A 49 28.82 1.36 -4.14
N ALA A 50 27.76 1.49 -4.94
CA ALA A 50 26.71 2.48 -4.74
C ALA A 50 25.86 2.21 -3.49
N PHE A 51 25.30 1.00 -3.37
CA PHE A 51 24.32 0.64 -2.35
C PHE A 51 24.98 0.00 -1.12
N ASP A 52 25.74 -1.07 -1.32
CA ASP A 52 26.30 -1.84 -0.20
C ASP A 52 27.46 -1.12 0.52
N THR A 53 28.05 -0.09 -0.10
CA THR A 53 29.14 0.70 0.47
C THR A 53 28.71 2.14 0.75
N ILE A 54 28.49 2.95 -0.30
CA ILE A 54 28.26 4.39 -0.15
C ILE A 54 26.94 4.65 0.58
N TYR A 55 25.80 4.22 0.03
CA TYR A 55 24.51 4.42 0.68
C TYR A 55 24.45 3.77 2.08
N ALA A 56 24.91 2.52 2.21
CA ALA A 56 24.89 1.81 3.49
C ALA A 56 25.65 2.59 4.58
N GLU A 57 26.82 3.15 4.26
CA GLU A 57 27.60 3.94 5.22
C GLU A 57 26.95 5.30 5.51
N GLY A 58 26.40 5.99 4.51
CA GLY A 58 25.74 7.28 4.69
C GLY A 58 24.50 7.17 5.57
N GLN A 59 23.67 6.15 5.33
CA GLN A 59 22.51 5.84 6.16
C GLN A 59 22.94 5.45 7.58
N ARG A 60 23.94 4.59 7.72
CA ARG A 60 24.44 4.14 9.04
C ARG A 60 24.93 5.31 9.88
N ARG A 61 25.75 6.21 9.31
CA ARG A 61 26.28 7.38 10.03
C ARG A 61 25.18 8.35 10.43
N TYR A 62 24.22 8.61 9.53
CA TYR A 62 23.07 9.45 9.85
C TYR A 62 22.24 8.85 11.00
N MET A 63 21.89 7.57 10.92
CA MET A 63 21.10 6.91 11.97
C MET A 63 21.83 6.83 13.31
N GLN A 64 23.16 6.71 13.32
CA GLN A 64 23.96 6.73 14.55
C GLN A 64 23.92 8.07 15.27
N SER A 65 23.61 9.16 14.55
CA SER A 65 23.48 10.50 15.14
C SER A 65 22.12 10.75 15.80
N LEU A 66 21.09 9.94 15.50
CA LEU A 66 19.71 10.19 15.96
C LEU A 66 19.51 9.97 17.47
N SER A 67 20.07 8.90 18.04
CA SER A 67 20.00 8.66 19.49
C SER A 67 21.04 7.65 19.96
N THR A 68 21.39 7.71 21.24
CA THR A 68 22.25 6.72 21.91
C THR A 68 21.66 5.30 21.83
N TYR A 69 20.33 5.18 21.90
CA TYR A 69 19.61 3.92 21.71
C TYR A 69 19.75 3.38 20.29
N ALA A 70 19.51 4.22 19.26
CA ALA A 70 19.67 3.82 17.87
C ALA A 70 21.10 3.34 17.59
N ARG A 71 22.11 3.97 18.20
CA ARG A 71 23.51 3.54 18.09
C ARG A 71 23.73 2.10 18.57
N GLN A 72 23.16 1.70 19.70
CA GLN A 72 23.24 0.32 20.21
C GLN A 72 22.59 -0.72 19.28
N PHE A 73 21.51 -0.34 18.58
CA PHE A 73 20.88 -1.21 17.60
C PHE A 73 21.68 -1.31 16.31
N LEU A 74 22.28 -0.20 15.88
CA LEU A 74 23.08 -0.12 14.65
C LEU A 74 24.42 -0.85 14.75
N GLU A 75 25.00 -0.97 15.94
CA GLU A 75 26.19 -1.80 16.17
C GLU A 75 25.98 -3.27 15.83
N ARG A 76 24.73 -3.74 15.76
CA ARG A 76 24.40 -5.10 15.32
C ARG A 76 24.46 -5.27 13.79
N PHE A 77 24.44 -4.17 13.03
CA PHE A 77 24.55 -4.21 11.58
C PHE A 77 26.02 -4.20 11.17
N LYS A 78 26.40 -5.11 10.28
CA LYS A 78 27.77 -5.22 9.77
C LYS A 78 28.09 -3.95 8.96
N ALA A 79 29.10 -3.19 9.39
CA ALA A 79 29.58 -2.05 8.62
C ALA A 79 30.15 -2.52 7.26
N PRO A 80 30.04 -1.71 6.19
CA PRO A 80 30.66 -2.02 4.92
C PRO A 80 32.17 -2.23 5.04
N LEU A 81 32.73 -3.07 4.18
CA LEU A 81 34.17 -3.36 4.16
C LEU A 81 34.94 -2.21 3.47
N VAL A 82 35.32 -1.19 4.23
CA VAL A 82 36.06 -0.02 3.77
C VAL A 82 37.09 0.42 4.82
N ASP A 83 38.29 0.84 4.40
CA ASP A 83 39.32 1.34 5.33
C ASP A 83 39.01 2.75 5.80
N LYS A 84 38.68 3.64 4.86
CA LYS A 84 38.42 5.04 5.16
C LYS A 84 37.35 5.59 4.23
N LEU A 85 36.40 6.28 4.82
CA LEU A 85 35.33 6.96 4.09
C LEU A 85 35.07 8.32 4.74
N GLN A 86 35.32 9.41 4.01
CA GLN A 86 35.20 10.80 4.50
C GLN A 86 34.19 11.61 3.69
N ASN A 87 33.65 12.67 4.30
CA ASN A 87 32.72 13.61 3.67
C ASN A 87 31.46 12.96 3.10
N ILE A 88 30.95 11.90 3.72
CA ILE A 88 29.72 11.27 3.27
C ILE A 88 28.48 12.03 3.77
N PRO A 89 27.62 12.53 2.88
CA PRO A 89 26.38 13.16 3.28
C PRO A 89 25.36 12.13 3.80
N PRO A 90 24.29 12.56 4.48
CA PRO A 90 23.11 11.74 4.66
C PRO A 90 22.62 11.22 3.30
N SER A 91 22.37 9.92 3.20
CA SER A 91 22.08 9.27 1.93
C SER A 91 20.68 8.66 1.88
N ILE A 92 20.01 8.81 0.75
CA ILE A 92 18.68 8.24 0.47
C ILE A 92 18.78 7.35 -0.77
N ALA A 93 18.40 6.08 -0.63
CA ALA A 93 18.35 5.13 -1.74
C ALA A 93 16.98 5.10 -2.39
N LEU A 94 16.96 5.03 -3.72
CA LEU A 94 15.77 4.84 -4.55
C LEU A 94 15.95 3.60 -5.43
N GLU A 95 15.64 2.44 -4.84
CA GLU A 95 15.75 1.13 -5.47
C GLU A 95 14.65 0.88 -6.51
N GLN A 96 14.93 0.00 -7.48
CA GLN A 96 14.03 -0.36 -8.57
C GLN A 96 12.81 -1.17 -8.11
N ILE A 97 12.95 -1.98 -7.05
CA ILE A 97 11.92 -2.92 -6.63
C ILE A 97 10.96 -2.22 -5.69
N ASN A 98 9.66 -2.29 -6.00
CA ASN A 98 8.61 -1.91 -5.05
C ASN A 98 8.58 -2.94 -3.89
N PRO A 99 9.05 -2.60 -2.67
CA PRO A 99 9.10 -3.54 -1.56
C PRO A 99 7.73 -3.66 -0.86
N VAL A 100 6.78 -2.77 -1.19
CA VAL A 100 5.50 -2.67 -0.48
C VAL A 100 4.62 -3.86 -0.85
N ARG A 101 4.33 -4.68 0.16
CA ARG A 101 3.38 -5.80 0.08
C ARG A 101 2.10 -5.56 0.89
N ASN A 102 2.06 -4.48 1.67
CA ASN A 102 0.91 -4.13 2.51
C ASN A 102 -0.33 -3.81 1.66
N ALA A 103 -1.45 -4.48 1.93
CA ALA A 103 -2.71 -4.27 1.22
C ALA A 103 -3.43 -2.95 1.55
N ARG A 104 -3.04 -2.25 2.62
CA ARG A 104 -3.61 -0.96 3.00
C ARG A 104 -2.88 0.25 2.42
N ALA A 105 -1.61 0.10 2.05
CA ALA A 105 -0.83 1.19 1.48
C ALA A 105 -1.40 1.62 0.12
N THR A 106 -1.64 2.92 -0.03
CA THR A 106 -2.04 3.57 -1.28
C THR A 106 -1.04 4.66 -1.66
N VAL A 107 -1.13 5.12 -2.91
CA VAL A 107 -0.40 6.29 -3.42
C VAL A 107 -0.54 7.47 -2.46
N GLY A 108 -1.76 7.80 -2.02
CA GLY A 108 -2.02 8.90 -1.09
C GLY A 108 -1.36 8.74 0.28
N THR A 109 -1.20 7.51 0.79
CA THR A 109 -0.47 7.28 2.05
C THR A 109 1.05 7.30 1.88
N THR A 110 1.56 6.85 0.72
CA THR A 110 3.01 6.84 0.44
C THR A 110 3.55 8.24 0.15
N THR A 111 2.69 9.12 -0.37
CA THR A 111 3.03 10.52 -0.69
C THR A 111 2.69 11.50 0.43
N GLU A 112 2.14 11.02 1.55
CA GLU A 112 1.62 11.82 2.67
C GLU A 112 0.47 12.78 2.31
N ILE A 113 0.04 12.81 1.04
CA ILE A 113 -1.06 13.66 0.57
C ILE A 113 -2.33 13.37 1.36
N ASN A 114 -2.60 12.09 1.66
CA ASN A 114 -3.76 11.72 2.46
C ASN A 114 -3.69 12.34 3.86
N ASP A 115 -2.51 12.50 4.45
CA ASP A 115 -2.37 13.08 5.78
C ASP A 115 -2.78 14.56 5.79
N TYR A 116 -2.34 15.32 4.77
CA TYR A 116 -2.76 16.70 4.55
C TYR A 116 -4.25 16.81 4.19
N LEU A 117 -4.79 15.89 3.38
CA LEU A 117 -6.22 15.87 3.09
C LEU A 117 -7.05 15.65 4.35
N ARG A 118 -6.67 14.71 5.23
CA ARG A 118 -7.38 14.49 6.50
C ARG A 118 -7.35 15.75 7.39
N LEU A 119 -6.23 16.45 7.44
CA LEU A 119 -6.12 17.73 8.15
C LEU A 119 -7.04 18.79 7.54
N LEU A 120 -7.06 18.90 6.21
CA LEU A 120 -7.94 19.84 5.52
C LEU A 120 -9.43 19.54 5.79
N PHE A 121 -9.84 18.27 5.68
CA PHE A 121 -11.21 17.84 5.96
C PHE A 121 -11.61 18.02 7.43
N GLU A 122 -10.68 17.89 8.37
CA GLU A 122 -10.92 18.26 9.78
C GLU A 122 -11.19 19.75 9.93
N LYS A 123 -10.40 20.60 9.26
CA LYS A 123 -10.43 22.06 9.46
C LYS A 123 -11.58 22.77 8.73
N ILE A 124 -11.86 22.41 7.49
CA ILE A 124 -12.83 23.12 6.64
C ILE A 124 -13.98 22.24 6.13
N GLY A 125 -13.95 20.94 6.42
CA GLY A 125 -14.97 20.00 5.94
C GLY A 125 -16.33 20.17 6.62
N LYS A 126 -17.38 20.33 5.82
CA LYS A 126 -18.78 20.46 6.28
C LYS A 126 -19.42 19.08 6.40
N GLU A 127 -20.04 18.78 7.54
CA GLU A 127 -20.74 17.49 7.73
C GLU A 127 -22.16 17.57 7.18
N TYR A 128 -22.60 16.52 6.50
CA TYR A 128 -23.97 16.43 6.00
C TYR A 128 -24.80 15.54 6.93
N CYS A 129 -26.03 15.97 7.19
CA CYS A 129 -26.97 15.24 8.05
C CYS A 129 -27.29 13.85 7.49
N SER A 130 -27.27 12.84 8.36
CA SER A 130 -27.55 11.45 7.99
C SER A 130 -28.93 11.24 7.39
N LYS A 131 -29.94 11.96 7.91
CA LYS A 131 -31.35 11.83 7.53
C LYS A 131 -31.74 12.79 6.43
N CYS A 132 -31.31 14.05 6.54
CA CYS A 132 -31.78 15.13 5.67
C CYS A 132 -30.87 15.43 4.48
N GLN A 133 -29.62 14.94 4.49
CA GLN A 133 -28.62 15.18 3.43
C GLN A 133 -28.35 16.67 3.12
N ILE A 134 -28.61 17.54 4.10
CA ILE A 134 -28.26 18.97 4.07
C ILE A 134 -27.02 19.22 4.94
N PRO A 135 -26.21 20.25 4.63
CA PRO A 135 -25.05 20.60 5.45
C PRO A 135 -25.50 20.98 6.86
N LYS A 136 -24.78 20.48 7.86
CA LYS A 136 -24.90 20.91 9.24
C LYS A 136 -24.22 22.28 9.36
N GLU A 137 -24.92 23.23 9.97
CA GLU A 137 -24.44 24.60 10.12
C GLU A 137 -24.00 24.83 11.56
N GLN A 138 -22.84 25.46 11.73
CA GLN A 138 -22.39 25.94 13.02
C GLN A 138 -22.78 27.41 13.15
N GLN A 139 -23.60 27.71 14.15
CA GLN A 139 -23.96 29.08 14.47
C GLN A 139 -22.90 29.69 15.39
N THR A 140 -22.44 30.89 15.05
CA THR A 140 -21.61 31.68 15.95
C THR A 140 -22.47 32.26 17.08
N SER A 141 -21.85 32.67 18.19
CA SER A 141 -22.58 33.34 19.28
C SER A 141 -23.30 34.62 18.80
N GLN A 142 -22.76 35.27 17.77
CA GLN A 142 -23.40 36.40 17.10
C GLN A 142 -24.62 35.99 16.26
N ASP A 143 -24.53 34.92 15.48
CA ASP A 143 -25.68 34.40 14.72
C ASP A 143 -26.82 33.97 15.65
N ILE A 144 -26.47 33.38 16.81
CA ILE A 144 -27.43 32.99 17.86
C ILE A 144 -28.12 34.24 18.42
N TYR A 145 -27.37 35.31 18.69
CA TYR A 145 -27.94 36.58 19.15
C TYR A 145 -28.94 37.13 18.13
N GLU A 146 -28.53 37.27 16.87
CA GLU A 146 -29.40 37.79 15.80
C GLU A 146 -30.68 36.96 15.63
N THR A 147 -30.57 35.63 15.69
CA THR A 147 -31.72 34.72 15.64
C THR A 147 -32.65 34.89 16.85
N ALA A 148 -32.08 35.01 18.05
CA ALA A 148 -32.84 35.17 19.28
C ALA A 148 -33.60 36.51 19.32
N THR A 149 -32.96 37.60 18.88
CA THR A 149 -33.57 38.93 18.84
C THR A 149 -34.71 39.00 17.82
N GLN A 150 -34.59 38.29 16.69
CA GLN A 150 -35.69 38.19 15.70
C GLN A 150 -36.87 37.34 16.20
N LYS A 151 -36.62 36.22 16.88
CA LYS A 151 -37.68 35.33 17.37
C LYS A 151 -38.40 35.85 18.62
N TYR A 152 -37.67 36.55 19.49
CA TYR A 152 -38.17 36.95 20.82
C TYR A 152 -38.02 38.45 21.09
N PRO A 153 -38.55 39.33 20.22
CA PRO A 153 -38.42 40.77 20.38
C PRO A 153 -39.10 41.25 21.67
N GLY A 154 -38.43 42.12 22.43
CA GLY A 154 -38.94 42.74 23.66
C GLY A 154 -39.06 41.82 24.87
N LYS A 155 -38.81 40.51 24.71
CA LYS A 155 -38.94 39.49 25.77
C LYS A 155 -37.68 39.38 26.61
N THR A 156 -37.86 38.96 27.86
CA THR A 156 -36.75 38.62 28.76
C THR A 156 -36.43 37.15 28.62
N VAL A 157 -35.22 36.84 28.15
CA VAL A 157 -34.71 35.49 27.97
C VAL A 157 -33.74 35.12 29.08
N LEU A 158 -33.76 33.85 29.46
CA LEU A 158 -32.81 33.26 30.40
C LEU A 158 -31.88 32.32 29.64
N ILE A 159 -30.59 32.60 29.73
CA ILE A 159 -29.55 31.76 29.14
C ILE A 159 -29.14 30.74 30.20
N CYS A 160 -29.35 29.47 29.89
CA CYS A 160 -29.20 28.38 30.83
C CYS A 160 -28.26 27.28 30.32
N ALA A 161 -27.53 26.66 31.24
CA ALA A 161 -26.71 25.48 31.01
C ALA A 161 -27.37 24.23 31.61
N HIS A 162 -27.55 23.18 30.80
CA HIS A 162 -28.01 21.88 31.30
C HIS A 162 -26.81 21.08 31.74
N THR A 163 -26.74 20.71 33.02
CA THR A 163 -25.56 20.06 33.58
C THR A 163 -25.92 18.96 34.55
N LYS A 164 -25.01 18.00 34.68
CA LYS A 164 -25.12 16.84 35.57
C LYS A 164 -24.00 16.93 36.60
N PRO A 165 -24.30 16.73 37.91
CA PRO A 165 -23.26 16.65 38.93
C PRO A 165 -22.26 15.53 38.57
N LYS A 166 -20.97 15.84 38.59
CA LYS A 166 -19.91 14.82 38.49
C LYS A 166 -19.73 14.07 39.82
N GLU A 167 -19.98 14.77 40.92
CA GLU A 167 -19.89 14.28 42.29
C GLU A 167 -21.28 14.25 42.95
N SER A 168 -21.36 14.47 44.28
CA SER A 168 -22.65 14.55 44.96
C SER A 168 -23.41 15.81 44.53
N PRO A 169 -24.75 15.76 44.42
CA PRO A 169 -25.55 16.95 44.09
C PRO A 169 -25.38 18.11 45.08
N GLN A 170 -24.98 17.84 46.32
CA GLN A 170 -24.74 18.86 47.35
C GLN A 170 -23.41 19.59 47.13
N ASP A 171 -22.35 18.84 46.82
CA ASP A 171 -21.03 19.41 46.51
C ASP A 171 -21.10 20.26 45.24
N PHE A 172 -21.85 19.79 44.25
CA PHE A 172 -22.12 20.53 43.02
C PHE A 172 -22.85 21.86 43.29
N LEU A 173 -23.90 21.88 44.12
CA LEU A 173 -24.59 23.12 44.49
C LEU A 173 -23.69 24.09 45.28
N ALA A 174 -22.81 23.57 46.15
CA ALA A 174 -21.84 24.40 46.87
C ALA A 174 -20.79 25.02 45.93
N GLU A 175 -20.34 24.28 44.91
CA GLU A 175 -19.45 24.78 43.86
C GLU A 175 -20.13 25.87 43.01
N LEU A 176 -21.41 25.70 42.66
CA LEU A 176 -22.20 26.71 41.97
C LEU A 176 -22.26 28.03 42.74
N MET A 177 -22.50 27.98 44.05
CA MET A 177 -22.50 29.19 44.89
C MET A 177 -21.12 29.84 44.95
N ARG A 178 -20.04 29.06 45.11
CA ARG A 178 -18.67 29.60 45.11
C ARG A 178 -18.33 30.28 43.79
N SER A 179 -18.90 29.78 42.69
CA SER A 179 -18.74 30.35 41.35
C SER A 179 -19.69 31.52 41.07
N GLY A 180 -20.53 31.91 42.03
CA GLY A 180 -21.42 33.08 41.95
C GLY A 180 -22.80 32.82 41.34
N PHE A 181 -23.16 31.57 41.04
CA PHE A 181 -24.49 31.24 40.52
C PHE A 181 -25.52 31.18 41.65
N THR A 182 -26.58 31.99 41.55
CA THR A 182 -27.60 32.11 42.58
C THR A 182 -28.90 31.35 42.28
N ARG A 183 -29.15 31.01 41.01
CA ARG A 183 -30.44 30.45 40.55
C ARG A 183 -30.26 29.21 39.68
N VAL A 184 -31.17 28.26 39.88
CA VAL A 184 -31.30 27.03 39.09
C VAL A 184 -32.78 26.84 38.76
N VAL A 185 -33.08 26.45 37.53
CA VAL A 185 -34.43 26.05 37.11
C VAL A 185 -34.59 24.56 37.38
N ILE A 186 -35.62 24.20 38.14
CA ILE A 186 -36.02 22.81 38.37
C ILE A 186 -37.45 22.66 37.87
N GLN A 187 -37.65 21.73 36.93
CA GLN A 187 -38.90 21.57 36.19
C GLN A 187 -39.26 22.85 35.41
N THR A 188 -40.02 23.76 36.02
CA THR A 188 -40.52 25.00 35.44
C THR A 188 -40.36 26.21 36.37
N GLU A 189 -39.76 26.05 37.55
CA GLU A 189 -39.59 27.11 38.54
C GLU A 189 -38.11 27.42 38.78
N ALA A 190 -37.77 28.70 38.89
CA ALA A 190 -36.44 29.14 39.29
C ALA A 190 -36.34 29.15 40.82
N VAL A 191 -35.46 28.33 41.36
CA VAL A 191 -35.23 28.15 42.80
C VAL A 191 -33.84 28.71 43.14
N LEU A 192 -33.70 29.32 44.31
CA LEU A 192 -32.41 29.77 44.82
C LEU A 192 -31.54 28.57 45.22
N VAL A 193 -30.24 28.63 44.92
CA VAL A 193 -29.30 27.55 45.26
C VAL A 193 -29.25 27.31 46.77
N GLU A 194 -29.34 28.37 47.59
CA GLU A 194 -29.37 28.30 49.05
C GLU A 194 -30.56 27.47 49.58
N GLU A 195 -31.74 27.63 48.98
CA GLU A 195 -32.95 26.88 49.36
C GLU A 195 -32.81 25.38 49.03
N LEU A 196 -32.03 25.04 48.00
CA LEU A 196 -31.81 23.65 47.58
C LEU A 196 -30.80 22.92 48.46
N LEU A 197 -29.81 23.62 49.02
CA LEU A 197 -28.82 23.02 49.93
C LEU A 197 -29.46 22.42 51.19
N THR A 198 -30.63 22.93 51.59
CA THR A 198 -31.37 22.44 52.77
C THR A 198 -32.27 21.23 52.48
N LYS A 199 -32.48 20.85 51.21
CA LYS A 199 -33.38 19.75 50.81
C LYS A 199 -32.66 18.40 50.77
N LYS A 200 -33.29 17.37 51.35
CA LYS A 200 -32.79 15.97 51.36
C LYS A 200 -32.92 15.22 50.02
N LYS A 201 -33.81 15.67 49.13
CA LYS A 201 -34.01 15.07 47.79
C LYS A 201 -33.69 16.11 46.72
N LEU A 202 -32.67 15.82 45.92
CA LEU A 202 -32.20 16.68 44.84
C LEU A 202 -32.37 15.98 43.48
N PRO A 203 -32.63 16.73 42.39
CA PRO A 203 -32.70 16.17 41.05
C PRO A 203 -31.33 15.70 40.55
N LYS A 204 -31.33 14.81 39.55
CA LYS A 204 -30.10 14.29 38.92
C LYS A 204 -29.51 15.25 37.87
N THR A 205 -30.29 16.23 37.42
CA THR A 205 -29.93 17.19 36.37
C THR A 205 -30.32 18.58 36.83
N PHE A 206 -29.47 19.57 36.60
CA PHE A 206 -29.70 20.96 36.97
C PHE A 206 -29.67 21.84 35.72
N VAL A 207 -30.58 22.81 35.66
CA VAL A 207 -30.60 23.84 34.62
C VAL A 207 -30.11 25.12 35.28
N VAL A 208 -28.81 25.42 35.16
CA VAL A 208 -28.20 26.58 35.82
C VAL A 208 -28.47 27.82 34.99
N VAL A 209 -28.99 28.87 35.63
CA VAL A 209 -29.21 30.18 34.99
C VAL A 209 -27.89 30.93 35.00
N ILE A 210 -27.37 31.25 33.82
CA ILE A 210 -26.12 32.00 33.67
C ILE A 210 -26.40 33.50 33.62
N ASP A 211 -27.36 33.91 32.79
CA ASP A 211 -27.73 35.32 32.68
C ASP A 211 -29.21 35.50 32.32
N ARG A 212 -29.74 36.66 32.65
CA ARG A 212 -31.10 37.12 32.33
C ARG A 212 -30.99 38.41 31.53
N ILE A 213 -31.34 38.34 30.25
CA ILE A 213 -31.16 39.45 29.31
C ILE A 213 -32.50 39.78 28.68
N ARG A 214 -32.82 41.07 28.57
CA ARG A 214 -34.00 41.55 27.85
C ARG A 214 -33.58 41.92 26.43
N LEU A 215 -34.12 41.21 25.44
CA LEU A 215 -33.81 41.45 24.03
C LEU A 215 -34.63 42.63 23.54
N GLN A 216 -33.98 43.70 23.11
CA GLN A 216 -34.66 44.88 22.58
C GLN A 216 -34.92 44.74 21.07
N GLU A 217 -35.97 45.40 20.56
CA GLU A 217 -36.25 45.42 19.13
C GLU A 217 -35.14 46.18 18.38
N THR A 218 -34.55 45.50 17.39
CA THR A 218 -33.43 45.98 16.58
C THR A 218 -33.86 47.19 15.73
N THR A 219 -33.74 48.38 16.29
CA THR A 219 -33.76 49.65 15.56
C THR A 219 -32.40 50.32 15.74
N ASN A 220 -31.48 49.98 14.82
CA ASN A 220 -30.18 50.63 14.57
C ASN A 220 -29.11 50.65 15.70
N THR A 221 -27.98 50.00 15.39
CA THR A 221 -26.58 50.32 15.75
C THR A 221 -26.11 50.54 17.20
N GLU A 222 -26.96 50.61 18.22
CA GLU A 222 -26.54 51.01 19.58
C GLU A 222 -26.37 49.88 20.62
N ASN A 223 -26.84 48.66 20.40
CA ASN A 223 -26.82 47.59 21.43
C ASN A 223 -25.56 46.70 21.44
N LYS A 224 -24.37 47.28 21.24
CA LYS A 224 -23.09 46.52 21.30
C LYS A 224 -22.83 45.87 22.67
N GLU A 225 -23.26 46.51 23.76
CA GLU A 225 -23.10 45.96 25.12
C GLU A 225 -24.03 44.77 25.38
N GLU A 226 -25.30 44.86 24.94
CA GLU A 226 -26.26 43.76 25.02
C GLU A 226 -25.76 42.54 24.23
N GLN A 227 -25.32 42.76 22.99
CA GLN A 227 -24.76 41.73 22.13
C GLN A 227 -23.55 41.06 22.78
N LYS A 228 -22.60 41.85 23.31
CA LYS A 228 -21.39 41.32 23.97
C LYS A 228 -21.76 40.46 25.18
N ARG A 229 -22.64 40.96 26.05
CA ARG A 229 -23.12 40.24 27.24
C ARG A 229 -23.85 38.95 26.88
N PHE A 230 -24.71 38.98 25.85
CA PHE A 230 -25.40 37.78 25.36
C PHE A 230 -24.41 36.75 24.82
N CYS A 231 -23.45 37.17 24.01
CA CYS A 231 -22.44 36.27 23.44
C CYS A 231 -21.57 35.63 24.54
N GLU A 232 -21.15 36.39 25.55
CA GLU A 232 -20.42 35.88 26.73
C GLU A 232 -21.25 34.87 27.53
N ALA A 233 -22.53 35.17 27.78
CA ALA A 233 -23.44 34.29 28.49
C ALA A 233 -23.67 32.96 27.74
N ILE A 234 -23.84 32.99 26.41
CA ILE A 234 -23.95 31.79 25.58
C ILE A 234 -22.66 30.96 25.61
N GLN A 235 -21.49 31.61 25.52
CA GLN A 235 -20.20 30.91 25.58
C GLN A 235 -19.99 30.23 26.93
N ASN A 236 -20.33 30.91 28.03
CA ASN A 236 -20.31 30.34 29.37
C ASN A 236 -21.30 29.18 29.50
N ALA A 237 -22.49 29.30 28.91
CA ALA A 237 -23.51 28.25 28.94
C ALA A 237 -23.06 26.99 28.20
N MET A 238 -22.48 27.15 27.01
CA MET A 238 -21.91 26.03 26.27
C MET A 238 -20.70 25.41 27.00
N GLY A 239 -19.85 26.21 27.65
CA GLY A 239 -18.71 25.71 28.42
C GLY A 239 -19.12 24.85 29.62
N MET A 240 -20.21 25.24 30.27
CA MET A 240 -20.70 24.61 31.50
C MET A 240 -21.69 23.46 31.26
N GLY A 241 -22.53 23.58 30.22
CA GLY A 241 -23.60 22.64 29.93
C GLY A 241 -23.29 21.75 28.74
N ASP A 242 -22.47 20.72 28.89
CA ASP A 242 -22.19 19.67 27.88
C ASP A 242 -22.10 20.14 26.41
N ASN A 243 -21.55 21.34 26.16
CA ASN A 243 -21.46 22.02 24.84
C ASN A 243 -22.81 22.45 24.21
N GLU A 244 -23.84 22.66 25.03
CA GLU A 244 -25.15 23.19 24.67
C GLU A 244 -25.54 24.40 25.54
N ALA A 245 -26.14 25.40 24.92
CA ALA A 245 -26.77 26.53 25.58
C ALA A 245 -28.27 26.47 25.33
N ASN A 246 -29.06 26.75 26.36
CA ASN A 246 -30.51 26.68 26.31
C ASN A 246 -31.10 28.07 26.58
N ILE A 247 -32.10 28.46 25.80
CA ILE A 247 -32.87 29.68 26.04
C ILE A 247 -34.23 29.31 26.64
N TYR A 248 -34.52 29.91 27.78
CA TYR A 248 -35.80 29.82 28.45
C TYR A 248 -36.55 31.15 28.38
N LEU A 249 -37.87 31.10 28.19
CA LEU A 249 -38.76 32.24 28.33
C LEU A 249 -39.56 32.15 29.61
N GLU A 250 -39.82 33.32 30.21
CA GLU A 250 -40.63 33.48 31.41
C GLU A 250 -42.05 33.90 31.03
N ASP A 251 -43.03 33.03 31.27
CA ASP A 251 -44.46 33.32 31.12
C ASP A 251 -45.18 32.96 32.43
N ASN A 252 -45.88 33.92 33.05
CA ASN A 252 -46.63 33.73 34.31
C ASN A 252 -45.84 33.01 35.43
N LYS A 253 -44.56 33.39 35.65
CA LYS A 253 -43.62 32.78 36.62
C LYS A 253 -43.21 31.33 36.32
N LEU A 254 -43.57 30.79 35.16
CA LEU A 254 -43.13 29.48 34.68
C LEU A 254 -42.09 29.66 33.57
N PHE A 255 -41.01 28.88 33.65
CA PHE A 255 -39.93 28.88 32.69
C PHE A 255 -40.07 27.70 31.73
N SER A 256 -40.12 28.00 30.43
CA SER A 256 -40.20 26.98 29.38
C SER A 256 -39.00 27.07 28.44
N LEU A 257 -38.45 25.90 28.07
CA LEU A 257 -37.37 25.80 27.10
C LEU A 257 -37.94 26.12 25.72
N VAL A 258 -37.38 27.12 25.04
CA VAL A 258 -37.88 27.58 23.73
C VAL A 258 -36.88 27.43 22.61
N ASP A 259 -35.58 27.46 22.90
CA ASP A 259 -34.54 27.18 21.92
C ASP A 259 -33.33 26.51 22.61
N ASN A 260 -32.62 25.66 21.86
CA ASN A 260 -31.39 25.02 22.30
C ASN A 260 -30.33 25.15 21.18
N PHE A 261 -29.15 25.60 21.55
CA PHE A 261 -28.00 25.82 20.67
C PHE A 261 -26.87 24.88 21.07
N ALA A 262 -26.22 24.24 20.11
CA ALA A 262 -25.01 23.47 20.37
C ALA A 262 -23.78 24.23 19.87
N LYS A 263 -22.65 23.96 20.52
CA LYS A 263 -21.32 24.40 20.07
C LYS A 263 -20.96 23.79 18.71
N TRP A 264 -21.37 22.54 18.48
CA TRP A 264 -21.12 21.82 17.24
C TRP A 264 -22.22 22.08 16.21
N ALA A 265 -21.87 21.93 14.94
CA ALA A 265 -22.79 22.12 13.83
C ALA A 265 -24.03 21.23 13.97
N ARG A 266 -25.21 21.75 13.63
CA ARG A 266 -26.47 21.00 13.65
C ARG A 266 -27.17 21.03 12.32
N CYS A 267 -27.94 19.99 12.04
CA CYS A 267 -28.86 19.97 10.91
C CYS A 267 -29.98 21.01 11.14
N PRO A 268 -30.21 21.98 10.23
CA PRO A 268 -31.29 22.95 10.37
C PRO A 268 -32.70 22.33 10.43
N LYS A 269 -32.88 21.12 9.86
CA LYS A 269 -34.19 20.46 9.73
C LYS A 269 -34.52 19.47 10.84
N CYS A 270 -33.55 18.66 11.27
CA CYS A 270 -33.79 17.58 12.23
C CYS A 270 -32.92 17.66 13.48
N HIS A 271 -32.16 18.74 13.64
CA HIS A 271 -31.32 19.06 14.80
C HIS A 271 -30.26 17.99 15.16
N GLU A 272 -29.93 17.09 14.22
CA GLU A 272 -28.83 16.14 14.38
C GLU A 272 -27.51 16.90 14.55
N THR A 273 -26.82 16.68 15.67
CA THR A 273 -25.52 17.28 16.00
C THR A 273 -24.38 16.61 15.23
N ALA A 274 -23.38 17.40 14.87
CA ALA A 274 -22.11 16.92 14.33
C ALA A 274 -21.28 16.28 15.44
N SER A 275 -20.60 15.18 15.11
CA SER A 275 -19.63 14.55 16.03
C SER A 275 -18.32 15.33 16.04
N PRO A 276 -17.55 15.31 17.15
CA PRO A 276 -16.20 15.88 17.17
C PRO A 276 -15.33 15.21 16.10
N LYS A 277 -14.73 16.02 15.25
CA LYS A 277 -13.88 15.54 14.15
C LYS A 277 -12.41 15.67 14.54
N SER A 278 -11.64 14.66 14.16
CA SER A 278 -10.17 14.70 14.18
C SER A 278 -9.66 14.17 12.85
N ALA A 279 -8.44 14.53 12.46
CA ALA A 279 -7.78 13.97 11.28
C ALA A 279 -7.74 12.43 11.31
N ILE A 280 -7.66 11.84 12.51
CA ILE A 280 -7.69 10.38 12.71
C ILE A 280 -9.04 9.77 12.29
N SER A 281 -10.15 10.51 12.45
CA SER A 281 -11.49 10.09 12.02
C SER A 281 -11.59 9.92 10.51
N PHE A 282 -10.68 10.53 9.73
CA PHE A 282 -10.62 10.39 8.27
C PHE A 282 -9.57 9.35 7.82
N SER A 283 -8.99 8.58 8.75
CA SER A 283 -7.97 7.58 8.44
C SER A 283 -8.57 6.18 8.36
N PHE A 284 -8.49 5.55 7.18
CA PHE A 284 -8.86 4.13 7.02
C PHE A 284 -7.87 3.16 7.70
N ASN A 285 -6.74 3.65 8.22
CA ASN A 285 -5.82 2.86 9.03
C ASN A 285 -6.18 2.86 10.52
N SER A 286 -7.07 3.77 10.94
CA SER A 286 -7.57 3.87 12.31
C SER A 286 -8.96 3.25 12.42
N PRO A 287 -9.28 2.54 13.52
CA PRO A 287 -10.64 2.05 13.75
C PRO A 287 -11.69 3.18 13.83
N LEU A 288 -11.29 4.41 14.17
CA LEU A 288 -12.20 5.56 14.24
C LEU A 288 -12.71 6.03 12.87
N GLY A 289 -11.94 5.80 11.80
CA GLY A 289 -12.31 6.20 10.44
C GLY A 289 -12.58 5.04 9.49
N ALA A 290 -12.07 3.84 9.81
CA ALA A 290 -12.18 2.68 8.94
C ALA A 290 -13.61 2.15 8.84
N CYS A 291 -14.00 1.69 7.64
CA CYS A 291 -15.21 0.93 7.44
C CYS A 291 -15.24 -0.31 8.35
N GLU A 292 -16.34 -0.54 9.05
CA GLU A 292 -16.48 -1.63 10.01
C GLU A 292 -16.39 -3.02 9.35
N THR A 293 -16.93 -3.18 8.15
CA THR A 293 -16.98 -4.46 7.43
C THR A 293 -15.62 -4.87 6.87
N CYS A 294 -14.98 -3.99 6.10
CA CYS A 294 -13.68 -4.28 5.48
C CYS A 294 -12.49 -3.82 6.33
N LYS A 295 -12.69 -3.21 7.50
CA LYS A 295 -11.62 -2.72 8.39
C LYS A 295 -10.58 -1.88 7.64
N GLY A 296 -11.03 -1.01 6.74
CA GLY A 296 -10.17 -0.12 5.96
C GLY A 296 -9.46 -0.73 4.75
N PHE A 297 -9.71 -2.00 4.40
CA PHE A 297 -9.12 -2.61 3.20
C PHE A 297 -9.79 -2.15 1.90
N GLY A 298 -11.08 -1.79 1.94
CA GLY A 298 -11.89 -1.44 0.76
C GLY A 298 -12.46 -2.66 0.03
N ASN A 299 -11.95 -3.85 0.34
CA ASN A 299 -12.40 -5.11 -0.25
C ASN A 299 -12.64 -6.16 0.84
N THR A 300 -13.54 -7.09 0.56
CA THR A 300 -13.75 -8.33 1.31
C THR A 300 -13.13 -9.49 0.53
N LEU A 301 -12.54 -10.45 1.23
CA LEU A 301 -12.09 -11.68 0.59
C LEU A 301 -13.29 -12.62 0.54
N GLU A 302 -13.77 -12.89 -0.67
CA GLU A 302 -14.87 -13.81 -0.92
C GLU A 302 -14.38 -14.94 -1.83
N ILE A 303 -15.14 -16.03 -1.86
CA ILE A 303 -14.84 -17.19 -2.70
C ILE A 303 -15.01 -16.78 -4.17
N ASP A 304 -14.01 -17.09 -5.00
CA ASP A 304 -14.05 -16.80 -6.43
C ASP A 304 -14.49 -18.04 -7.22
N GLU A 305 -15.62 -17.92 -7.94
CA GLU A 305 -16.18 -19.02 -8.71
C GLU A 305 -15.26 -19.41 -9.88
N ASP A 306 -14.53 -18.46 -10.47
CA ASP A 306 -13.60 -18.71 -11.58
C ASP A 306 -12.38 -19.52 -11.14
N LEU A 307 -11.94 -19.35 -9.89
CA LEU A 307 -10.84 -20.13 -9.31
C LEU A 307 -11.29 -21.54 -8.86
N ILE A 308 -12.56 -21.68 -8.47
CA ILE A 308 -13.14 -22.99 -8.11
C ILE A 308 -13.39 -23.84 -9.35
N ILE A 309 -13.85 -23.22 -10.43
CA ILE A 309 -14.12 -23.88 -11.70
C ILE A 309 -13.16 -23.32 -12.73
N PRO A 310 -11.87 -23.72 -12.65
CA PRO A 310 -10.87 -23.19 -13.55
C PRO A 310 -11.20 -23.55 -14.99
N ASN A 311 -11.77 -24.73 -15.27
CA ASN A 311 -12.16 -25.14 -16.63
C ASN A 311 -13.65 -25.51 -16.73
N PRO A 312 -14.51 -24.58 -17.21
CA PRO A 312 -15.93 -24.85 -17.43
C PRO A 312 -16.25 -25.89 -18.52
N ALA A 313 -15.28 -26.26 -19.38
CA ALA A 313 -15.48 -27.29 -20.40
C ALA A 313 -15.36 -28.72 -19.83
N LEU A 314 -14.84 -28.87 -18.61
CA LEU A 314 -14.85 -30.16 -17.92
C LEU A 314 -16.23 -30.43 -17.32
N SER A 315 -16.58 -31.71 -17.24
CA SER A 315 -17.77 -32.17 -16.51
C SER A 315 -17.47 -32.34 -15.02
N ILE A 316 -18.51 -32.47 -14.20
CA ILE A 316 -18.34 -32.65 -12.75
C ILE A 316 -17.55 -33.94 -12.47
N LEU A 317 -17.81 -35.03 -13.20
CA LEU A 317 -17.06 -36.28 -13.09
C LEU A 317 -15.59 -36.16 -13.47
N ARG A 318 -15.25 -35.25 -14.40
CA ARG A 318 -13.87 -34.98 -14.81
C ARG A 318 -13.18 -33.94 -13.91
N GLY A 319 -13.77 -33.60 -12.77
CA GLY A 319 -13.15 -32.71 -11.79
C GLY A 319 -13.29 -31.22 -12.11
N ALA A 320 -14.42 -30.79 -12.70
CA ALA A 320 -14.67 -29.37 -12.97
C ALA A 320 -14.57 -28.47 -11.72
N ILE A 321 -14.85 -29.00 -10.53
CA ILE A 321 -14.72 -28.27 -9.25
C ILE A 321 -13.37 -28.62 -8.62
N ASP A 322 -12.36 -27.80 -8.92
CA ASP A 322 -10.96 -28.07 -8.54
C ASP A 322 -10.74 -28.33 -7.04
N PRO A 323 -11.34 -27.58 -6.09
CA PRO A 323 -11.15 -27.83 -4.66
C PRO A 323 -11.46 -29.27 -4.23
N PHE A 324 -12.44 -29.91 -4.86
CA PHE A 324 -12.91 -31.24 -4.48
C PHE A 324 -12.05 -32.37 -5.05
N THR A 325 -11.27 -32.09 -6.10
CA THR A 325 -10.29 -33.04 -6.65
C THR A 325 -9.11 -33.29 -5.69
N LYS A 326 -8.87 -32.39 -4.73
CA LYS A 326 -7.74 -32.47 -3.81
C LYS A 326 -7.94 -33.59 -2.78
N PRO A 327 -6.88 -34.32 -2.36
CA PRO A 327 -7.00 -35.47 -1.46
C PRO A 327 -7.75 -35.17 -0.15
N SER A 328 -7.60 -33.96 0.40
CA SER A 328 -8.26 -33.54 1.64
C SER A 328 -9.77 -33.37 1.54
N LEU A 329 -10.32 -33.13 0.34
CA LEU A 329 -11.75 -32.89 0.11
C LEU A 329 -12.42 -33.95 -0.76
N LYS A 330 -11.72 -35.05 -1.07
CA LYS A 330 -12.24 -36.14 -1.92
C LYS A 330 -13.55 -36.76 -1.41
N ASN A 331 -13.78 -36.73 -0.09
CA ASN A 331 -15.07 -37.18 0.47
C ASN A 331 -16.23 -36.25 0.10
N TRP A 332 -15.96 -34.95 -0.10
CA TRP A 332 -16.97 -33.99 -0.58
C TRP A 332 -17.25 -34.13 -2.08
N GLU A 333 -16.25 -34.51 -2.87
CA GLU A 333 -16.44 -34.88 -4.28
C GLU A 333 -17.45 -36.02 -4.42
N LYS A 334 -17.29 -37.09 -3.63
CA LYS A 334 -18.23 -38.23 -3.62
C LYS A 334 -19.65 -37.79 -3.29
N LYS A 335 -19.81 -36.95 -2.27
CA LYS A 335 -21.12 -36.41 -1.85
C LYS A 335 -21.74 -35.50 -2.90
N LEU A 336 -20.92 -34.72 -3.62
CA LEU A 336 -21.39 -33.89 -4.72
C LEU A 336 -21.92 -34.75 -5.86
N ILE A 337 -21.20 -35.81 -6.26
CA ILE A 337 -21.64 -36.72 -7.33
C ILE A 337 -22.96 -37.40 -6.93
N GLU A 338 -23.08 -37.88 -5.69
CA GLU A 338 -24.32 -38.45 -5.16
C GLU A 338 -25.49 -37.44 -5.16
N PHE A 339 -25.19 -36.18 -4.80
CA PHE A 339 -26.15 -35.09 -4.84
C PHE A 339 -26.62 -34.77 -6.26
N CYS A 340 -25.70 -34.73 -7.24
CA CYS A 340 -26.04 -34.53 -8.65
C CYS A 340 -27.02 -35.59 -9.15
N ARG A 341 -26.75 -36.87 -8.86
CA ARG A 341 -27.64 -38.00 -9.21
C ARG A 341 -29.02 -37.88 -8.58
N THR A 342 -29.08 -37.55 -7.29
CA THR A 342 -30.35 -37.40 -6.57
C THR A 342 -31.18 -36.22 -7.08
N SER A 343 -30.49 -35.13 -7.48
CA SER A 343 -31.12 -33.89 -7.94
C SER A 343 -31.35 -33.84 -9.45
N ARG A 344 -31.11 -34.95 -10.17
CA ARG A 344 -31.21 -35.06 -11.64
C ARG A 344 -30.35 -34.02 -12.40
N ILE A 345 -29.16 -33.74 -11.88
CA ILE A 345 -28.15 -32.92 -12.55
C ILE A 345 -27.21 -33.89 -13.28
N ASP A 346 -27.12 -33.78 -14.60
CA ASP A 346 -26.22 -34.60 -15.40
C ASP A 346 -24.76 -34.26 -15.09
N GLU A 347 -24.06 -35.21 -14.47
CA GLU A 347 -22.66 -35.05 -14.06
C GLU A 347 -21.63 -35.27 -15.21
N THR A 348 -22.10 -35.72 -16.38
CA THR A 348 -21.27 -36.01 -17.57
C THR A 348 -21.17 -34.82 -18.52
N LEU A 349 -22.15 -33.91 -18.49
CA LEU A 349 -22.13 -32.69 -19.30
C LEU A 349 -21.01 -31.74 -18.85
N PRO A 350 -20.38 -31.01 -19.78
CA PRO A 350 -19.51 -29.89 -19.45
C PRO A 350 -20.22 -28.89 -18.53
N TYR A 351 -19.50 -28.34 -17.55
CA TYR A 351 -20.08 -27.41 -16.58
C TYR A 351 -20.72 -26.18 -17.23
N LYS A 352 -20.12 -25.68 -18.32
CA LYS A 352 -20.63 -24.57 -19.14
C LYS A 352 -21.97 -24.85 -19.84
N ASP A 353 -22.36 -26.11 -19.98
CA ASP A 353 -23.60 -26.53 -20.63
C ASP A 353 -24.70 -26.84 -19.61
N LEU A 354 -24.37 -26.86 -18.31
CA LEU A 354 -25.36 -26.98 -17.23
C LEU A 354 -26.25 -25.73 -17.16
N SER A 355 -27.53 -25.93 -16.84
CA SER A 355 -28.48 -24.83 -16.61
C SER A 355 -28.06 -23.95 -15.42
N LYS A 356 -28.39 -22.66 -15.47
CA LYS A 356 -28.08 -21.70 -14.37
C LYS A 356 -28.61 -22.19 -13.02
N LYS A 357 -29.81 -22.78 -13.00
CA LYS A 357 -30.42 -23.37 -11.80
C LYS A 357 -29.59 -24.54 -11.23
N HIS A 358 -29.05 -25.41 -12.09
CA HIS A 358 -28.18 -26.50 -11.65
C HIS A 358 -26.87 -25.98 -11.07
N ARG A 359 -26.27 -24.95 -11.68
CA ARG A 359 -25.04 -24.31 -11.15
C ARG A 359 -25.26 -23.70 -9.77
N GLU A 360 -26.37 -22.97 -9.59
CA GLU A 360 -26.72 -22.38 -8.29
C GLU A 360 -26.98 -23.45 -7.23
N LEU A 361 -27.63 -24.57 -7.57
CA LEU A 361 -27.82 -25.71 -6.67
C LEU A 361 -26.50 -26.36 -6.25
N ILE A 362 -25.53 -26.47 -7.14
CA ILE A 362 -24.19 -27.01 -6.80
C ILE A 362 -23.46 -26.08 -5.82
N PHE A 363 -23.54 -24.76 -6.03
CA PHE A 363 -22.84 -23.78 -5.19
C PHE A 363 -23.50 -23.55 -3.83
N ASN A 364 -24.82 -23.38 -3.80
CA ASN A 364 -25.56 -23.08 -2.58
C ASN A 364 -25.97 -24.35 -1.81
N GLY A 365 -26.11 -25.47 -2.51
CA GLY A 365 -26.58 -26.73 -1.94
C GLY A 365 -28.07 -26.76 -1.65
N ASP A 366 -28.47 -27.76 -0.89
CA ASP A 366 -29.83 -27.99 -0.38
C ASP A 366 -29.77 -28.47 1.10
N LYS A 367 -30.83 -29.14 1.58
CA LYS A 367 -30.86 -29.70 2.95
C LYS A 367 -29.91 -30.90 3.14
N LYS A 368 -29.58 -31.66 2.08
CA LYS A 368 -28.77 -32.89 2.13
C LYS A 368 -27.30 -32.62 1.82
N PHE A 369 -27.02 -31.67 0.93
CA PHE A 369 -25.68 -31.27 0.53
C PHE A 369 -25.48 -29.78 0.80
N LYS A 370 -24.41 -29.44 1.52
CA LYS A 370 -24.15 -28.04 1.95
C LYS A 370 -23.76 -27.09 0.81
N GLY A 371 -23.55 -27.59 -0.41
CA GLY A 371 -23.04 -26.80 -1.51
C GLY A 371 -21.57 -26.46 -1.37
N VAL A 372 -20.96 -25.98 -2.45
CA VAL A 372 -19.56 -25.50 -2.42
C VAL A 372 -19.37 -24.39 -1.39
N ARG A 373 -20.27 -23.41 -1.33
CA ARG A 373 -20.22 -22.29 -0.36
C ARG A 373 -20.32 -22.79 1.08
N GLY A 374 -21.18 -23.77 1.35
CA GLY A 374 -21.32 -24.35 2.69
C GLY A 374 -20.09 -25.15 3.12
N VAL A 375 -19.42 -25.86 2.20
CA VAL A 375 -18.15 -26.54 2.50
C VAL A 375 -17.06 -25.51 2.84
N PHE A 376 -16.93 -24.44 2.07
CA PHE A 376 -15.97 -23.38 2.37
C PHE A 376 -16.27 -22.67 3.69
N LYS A 377 -17.53 -22.43 4.04
CA LYS A 377 -17.92 -21.88 5.34
C LYS A 377 -17.49 -22.77 6.52
N LEU A 378 -17.48 -24.10 6.34
CA LEU A 378 -16.94 -25.03 7.33
C LEU A 378 -15.42 -24.90 7.45
N LEU A 379 -14.72 -24.77 6.32
CA LEU A 379 -13.27 -24.56 6.30
C LEU A 379 -12.89 -23.21 6.95
N GLU A 380 -13.70 -22.16 6.77
CA GLU A 380 -13.49 -20.86 7.40
C GLU A 380 -13.55 -20.91 8.93
N ALA A 381 -14.38 -21.77 9.52
CA ALA A 381 -14.40 -21.97 10.98
C ALA A 381 -13.06 -22.51 11.50
N ASP A 382 -12.33 -23.25 10.66
CA ASP A 382 -11.02 -23.83 10.95
C ASP A 382 -9.84 -22.97 10.44
N LYS A 383 -10.08 -21.70 10.09
CA LYS A 383 -9.07 -20.79 9.51
C LYS A 383 -7.85 -20.53 10.41
N TYR A 384 -7.93 -20.85 11.70
CA TYR A 384 -6.78 -20.81 12.61
C TYR A 384 -5.69 -21.83 12.23
N LYS A 385 -6.04 -22.93 11.53
CA LYS A 385 -5.07 -23.91 11.01
C LYS A 385 -4.39 -23.35 9.76
N MET A 386 -3.06 -23.21 9.79
CA MET A 386 -2.28 -22.63 8.70
C MET A 386 -2.56 -23.28 7.33
N ARG A 387 -2.62 -24.62 7.27
CA ARG A 387 -2.93 -25.37 6.03
C ARG A 387 -4.29 -24.99 5.43
N ILE A 388 -5.29 -24.75 6.26
CA ILE A 388 -6.65 -24.36 5.83
C ILE A 388 -6.63 -22.92 5.34
N ARG A 389 -5.93 -22.02 6.03
CA ARG A 389 -5.75 -20.63 5.59
C ARG A 389 -5.09 -20.55 4.21
N VAL A 390 -4.03 -21.33 3.98
CA VAL A 390 -3.34 -21.40 2.68
C VAL A 390 -4.26 -21.98 1.62
N PHE A 391 -5.01 -23.04 1.94
CA PHE A 391 -5.98 -23.62 1.01
C PHE A 391 -7.06 -22.61 0.59
N LEU A 392 -7.70 -21.94 1.55
CA LEU A 392 -8.72 -20.91 1.29
C LEU A 392 -8.15 -19.74 0.44
N SER A 393 -6.91 -19.33 0.69
CA SER A 393 -6.28 -18.24 -0.07
C SER A 393 -6.12 -18.52 -1.58
N ARG A 394 -6.14 -19.80 -2.00
CA ARG A 394 -6.04 -20.18 -3.42
C ARG A 394 -7.36 -20.04 -4.19
N TYR A 395 -8.49 -19.96 -3.49
CA TYR A 395 -9.84 -19.90 -4.07
C TYR A 395 -10.62 -18.68 -3.62
N THR A 396 -9.93 -17.68 -3.05
CA THR A 396 -10.55 -16.44 -2.60
C THR A 396 -9.94 -15.27 -3.34
N SER A 397 -10.80 -14.36 -3.80
CA SER A 397 -10.42 -13.14 -4.48
C SER A 397 -10.90 -11.91 -3.70
N PRO A 398 -10.23 -10.77 -3.87
CA PRO A 398 -10.70 -9.51 -3.34
C PRO A 398 -11.91 -9.02 -4.15
N PHE A 399 -13.05 -8.82 -3.49
CA PHE A 399 -14.23 -8.16 -4.06
C PHE A 399 -14.48 -6.82 -3.36
N THR A 400 -14.99 -5.83 -4.10
CA THR A 400 -15.29 -4.50 -3.55
C THR A 400 -16.23 -4.63 -2.36
N CYS A 401 -15.90 -3.96 -1.25
CA CYS A 401 -16.72 -4.00 -0.04
C CYS A 401 -18.11 -3.42 -0.33
N LYS A 402 -19.17 -4.15 -0.02
CA LYS A 402 -20.56 -3.71 -0.26
C LYS A 402 -21.01 -2.56 0.66
N THR A 403 -20.36 -2.40 1.81
CA THR A 403 -20.73 -1.39 2.82
C THR A 403 -20.17 0.00 2.48
N CYS A 404 -18.87 0.10 2.18
CA CYS A 404 -18.22 1.37 1.82
C CYS A 404 -17.97 1.51 0.31
N LEU A 405 -18.42 0.56 -0.51
CA LEU A 405 -18.26 0.58 -1.97
C LEU A 405 -16.80 0.75 -2.44
N GLY A 406 -15.83 0.34 -1.62
CA GLY A 406 -14.40 0.50 -1.90
C GLY A 406 -13.74 1.73 -1.28
N GLU A 407 -14.49 2.64 -0.69
CA GLU A 407 -14.01 3.92 -0.13
C GLU A 407 -13.22 3.78 1.17
N ARG A 408 -13.22 2.58 1.77
CA ARG A 408 -12.43 2.20 2.98
C ARG A 408 -12.81 2.90 4.28
N LEU A 409 -13.59 3.97 4.22
CA LEU A 409 -14.00 4.76 5.38
C LEU A 409 -15.40 4.40 5.89
N ASN A 410 -15.71 4.81 7.11
CA ASN A 410 -17.06 4.70 7.69
C ASN A 410 -17.98 5.83 7.19
N ASN A 411 -19.29 5.66 7.42
CA ASN A 411 -20.29 6.62 6.95
C ASN A 411 -20.17 8.00 7.59
N GLU A 412 -19.63 8.10 8.82
CA GLU A 412 -19.43 9.39 9.49
C GLU A 412 -18.38 10.23 8.77
N ALA A 413 -17.24 9.62 8.43
CA ALA A 413 -16.17 10.28 7.68
C ALA A 413 -16.62 10.68 6.27
N LEU A 414 -17.39 9.81 5.59
CA LEU A 414 -17.86 10.03 4.21
C LEU A 414 -18.92 11.14 4.08
N ARG A 415 -19.62 11.48 5.17
CA ARG A 415 -20.57 12.60 5.22
C ARG A 415 -19.90 13.96 5.31
N VAL A 416 -18.59 14.00 5.58
CA VAL A 416 -17.84 15.26 5.60
C VAL A 416 -17.34 15.56 4.20
N LYS A 417 -17.68 16.75 3.71
CA LYS A 417 -17.44 17.16 2.33
C LYS A 417 -16.80 18.53 2.24
N ILE A 418 -15.99 18.71 1.19
CA ILE A 418 -15.48 19.99 0.71
C ILE A 418 -15.97 20.13 -0.73
N ALA A 419 -16.66 21.22 -1.05
CA ALA A 419 -17.33 21.42 -2.35
C ALA A 419 -18.11 20.18 -2.82
N ASP A 420 -18.98 19.65 -1.95
CA ASP A 420 -19.81 18.45 -2.15
C ASP A 420 -19.09 17.10 -2.33
N HIS A 421 -17.76 17.07 -2.23
CA HIS A 421 -16.96 15.85 -2.36
C HIS A 421 -16.42 15.36 -1.01
N SER A 422 -16.58 14.07 -0.73
CA SER A 422 -15.96 13.40 0.41
C SER A 422 -14.47 13.16 0.19
N ILE A 423 -13.71 12.91 1.26
CA ILE A 423 -12.27 12.62 1.15
C ILE A 423 -12.00 11.37 0.28
N ALA A 424 -12.89 10.38 0.29
CA ALA A 424 -12.75 9.18 -0.53
C ALA A 424 -13.02 9.47 -2.01
N GLN A 425 -13.98 10.35 -2.30
CA GLN A 425 -14.26 10.80 -3.67
C GLN A 425 -13.08 11.60 -4.24
N VAL A 426 -12.54 12.56 -3.47
CA VAL A 426 -11.30 13.28 -3.85
C VAL A 426 -10.15 12.30 -4.06
N SER A 427 -9.99 11.30 -3.19
CA SER A 427 -8.93 10.29 -3.33
C SER A 427 -9.09 9.36 -4.54
N SER A 428 -10.29 9.29 -5.12
CA SER A 428 -10.60 8.44 -6.28
C SER A 428 -10.44 9.17 -7.61
N MET A 429 -10.32 10.49 -7.59
CA MET A 429 -9.96 11.30 -8.76
C MET A 429 -8.50 11.04 -9.17
N THR A 430 -8.17 11.31 -10.44
CA THR A 430 -6.77 11.29 -10.88
C THR A 430 -6.02 12.49 -10.28
N ILE A 431 -4.70 12.39 -10.10
CA ILE A 431 -3.91 13.49 -9.55
C ILE A 431 -4.07 14.77 -10.38
N ALA A 432 -4.18 14.65 -11.72
CA ALA A 432 -4.47 15.78 -12.60
C ALA A 432 -5.84 16.41 -12.30
N ASP A 433 -6.89 15.60 -12.13
CA ASP A 433 -8.23 16.11 -11.81
C ASP A 433 -8.28 16.73 -10.40
N ILE A 434 -7.56 16.16 -9.44
CA ILE A 434 -7.47 16.70 -8.07
C ILE A 434 -6.84 18.10 -8.09
N ARG A 435 -5.78 18.32 -8.88
CA ARG A 435 -5.18 19.63 -9.03
C ARG A 435 -6.20 20.66 -9.53
N ILE A 436 -6.92 20.32 -10.59
CA ILE A 436 -7.98 21.18 -11.16
C ILE A 436 -9.07 21.45 -10.12
N PHE A 437 -9.49 20.43 -9.37
CA PHE A 437 -10.46 20.57 -8.28
C PHE A 437 -10.01 21.58 -7.21
N PHE A 438 -8.75 21.54 -6.79
CA PHE A 438 -8.21 22.46 -5.78
C PHE A 438 -7.85 23.86 -6.32
N GLU A 439 -7.64 24.00 -7.64
CA GLU A 439 -7.50 25.30 -8.31
C GLU A 439 -8.85 26.02 -8.44
N GLY A 440 -9.93 25.28 -8.71
CA GLY A 440 -11.29 25.80 -8.83
C GLY A 440 -12.07 25.93 -7.51
N LEU A 441 -11.45 25.62 -6.38
CA LEU A 441 -12.12 25.60 -5.08
C LEU A 441 -12.41 27.02 -4.58
N SER A 442 -13.69 27.39 -4.49
CA SER A 442 -14.13 28.64 -3.87
C SER A 442 -14.27 28.44 -2.36
N LEU A 443 -13.38 29.08 -1.59
CA LEU A 443 -13.39 29.07 -0.13
C LEU A 443 -13.86 30.41 0.42
N THR A 444 -14.52 30.39 1.57
CA THR A 444 -14.78 31.61 2.34
C THR A 444 -13.47 32.17 2.90
N ILE A 445 -13.43 33.48 3.21
CA ILE A 445 -12.26 34.15 3.81
C ILE A 445 -11.74 33.41 5.06
N ARG A 446 -12.66 32.84 5.86
CA ARG A 446 -12.32 32.07 7.05
C ARG A 446 -11.71 30.71 6.71
N GLU A 447 -12.29 29.98 5.77
CA GLU A 447 -11.79 28.67 5.33
C GLU A 447 -10.41 28.82 4.66
N GLU A 448 -10.23 29.86 3.85
CA GLU A 448 -8.95 30.18 3.21
C GLU A 448 -7.88 30.46 4.28
N LYS A 449 -8.16 31.33 5.25
CA LYS A 449 -7.22 31.64 6.34
C LYS A 449 -6.81 30.43 7.16
N ILE A 450 -7.73 29.49 7.42
CA ILE A 450 -7.44 28.26 8.19
C ILE A 450 -6.69 27.22 7.33
N GLY A 451 -7.02 27.14 6.04
CA GLY A 451 -6.52 26.09 5.14
C GLY A 451 -5.29 26.46 4.31
N THR A 452 -4.84 27.72 4.30
CA THR A 452 -3.82 28.23 3.36
C THR A 452 -2.55 27.38 3.34
N ASP A 453 -1.95 27.10 4.50
CA ASP A 453 -0.68 26.35 4.57
C ASP A 453 -0.85 24.90 4.09
N VAL A 454 -1.93 24.25 4.51
CA VAL A 454 -2.25 22.88 4.10
C VAL A 454 -2.51 22.81 2.59
N MET A 455 -3.21 23.81 2.05
CA MET A 455 -3.49 23.92 0.62
C MET A 455 -2.21 24.12 -0.19
N ALA A 456 -1.29 24.95 0.28
CA ALA A 456 0.00 25.16 -0.36
C ALA A 456 0.82 23.86 -0.45
N GLN A 457 0.86 23.07 0.64
CA GLN A 457 1.54 21.78 0.65
C GLN A 457 0.89 20.75 -0.28
N LEU A 458 -0.44 20.70 -0.30
CA LEU A 458 -1.20 19.84 -1.21
C LEU A 458 -0.91 20.19 -2.68
N LYS A 459 -1.03 21.47 -3.05
CA LYS A 459 -0.75 21.96 -4.41
C LYS A 459 0.69 21.64 -4.84
N ARG A 460 1.68 21.85 -3.97
CA ARG A 460 3.07 21.49 -4.25
C ARG A 460 3.21 19.99 -4.56
N ARG A 461 2.60 19.11 -3.76
CA ARG A 461 2.66 17.66 -3.95
C ARG A 461 1.95 17.20 -5.23
N PHE A 462 0.77 17.73 -5.54
CA PHE A 462 0.06 17.42 -6.78
C PHE A 462 0.87 17.82 -8.01
N ASN A 463 1.37 19.06 -8.04
CA ASN A 463 2.20 19.56 -9.13
C ASN A 463 3.46 18.71 -9.32
N THR A 464 4.12 18.34 -8.22
CA THR A 464 5.33 17.52 -8.28
C THR A 464 5.04 16.13 -8.87
N LEU A 465 3.97 15.46 -8.45
CA LEU A 465 3.60 14.15 -8.99
C LEU A 465 3.19 14.20 -10.47
N GLU A 466 2.50 15.28 -10.88
CA GLU A 466 2.16 15.51 -12.29
C GLU A 466 3.42 15.74 -13.14
N ASN A 467 4.37 16.55 -12.66
CA ASN A 467 5.65 16.79 -13.33
C ASN A 467 6.49 15.52 -13.50
N VAL A 468 6.38 14.57 -12.57
CA VAL A 468 7.06 13.25 -12.67
C VAL A 468 6.27 12.28 -13.57
N GLY A 469 5.17 12.72 -14.18
CA GLY A 469 4.38 11.94 -15.13
C GLY A 469 3.42 10.95 -14.48
N LEU A 470 2.99 11.20 -13.24
CA LEU A 470 2.06 10.33 -12.49
C LEU A 470 0.64 10.91 -12.40
N GLY A 471 0.31 11.93 -13.21
CA GLY A 471 -1.00 12.59 -13.21
C GLY A 471 -2.20 11.65 -13.42
N TYR A 472 -2.00 10.51 -14.09
CA TYR A 472 -3.04 9.51 -14.37
C TYR A 472 -3.38 8.60 -13.17
N LEU A 473 -2.55 8.58 -12.13
CA LEU A 473 -2.80 7.76 -10.94
C LEU A 473 -3.82 8.43 -10.02
N THR A 474 -4.54 7.61 -9.24
CA THR A 474 -5.43 8.08 -8.18
C THR A 474 -4.77 7.88 -6.82
N LEU A 475 -5.13 8.69 -5.82
CA LEU A 475 -4.58 8.55 -4.46
C LEU A 475 -5.02 7.26 -3.77
N ALA A 476 -6.17 6.70 -4.17
CA ALA A 476 -6.71 5.44 -3.67
C ALA A 476 -6.04 4.20 -4.30
N ARG A 477 -5.24 4.35 -5.36
CA ARG A 477 -4.53 3.24 -6.01
C ARG A 477 -3.62 2.53 -5.01
N LEU A 478 -3.69 1.20 -4.97
CA LEU A 478 -2.89 0.38 -4.05
C LEU A 478 -1.41 0.43 -4.44
N THR A 479 -0.53 0.72 -3.48
CA THR A 479 0.92 0.82 -3.73
C THR A 479 1.50 -0.49 -4.26
N LYS A 480 0.99 -1.64 -3.80
CA LYS A 480 1.45 -2.98 -4.24
C LYS A 480 1.12 -3.31 -5.71
N THR A 481 0.24 -2.55 -6.37
CA THR A 481 -0.14 -2.78 -7.78
C THR A 481 0.60 -1.86 -8.74
N LEU A 482 1.49 -1.01 -8.22
CA LEU A 482 2.34 -0.14 -9.01
C LEU A 482 3.54 -0.92 -9.55
N SER A 483 3.96 -0.57 -10.76
CA SER A 483 5.24 -1.04 -11.30
C SER A 483 6.42 -0.49 -10.50
N GLY A 484 7.60 -1.08 -10.64
CA GLY A 484 8.83 -0.57 -10.02
C GLY A 484 9.08 0.90 -10.39
N GLY A 485 9.00 1.23 -11.68
CA GLY A 485 9.17 2.61 -12.17
C GLY A 485 8.07 3.59 -11.75
N GLU A 486 6.81 3.14 -11.59
CA GLU A 486 5.77 3.99 -10.99
C GLU A 486 6.07 4.28 -9.51
N TYR A 487 6.46 3.26 -8.76
CA TYR A 487 6.80 3.39 -7.34
C TYR A 487 8.02 4.28 -7.12
N GLN A 488 9.08 4.11 -7.91
CA GLN A 488 10.27 4.94 -7.84
C GLN A 488 9.97 6.40 -8.16
N ARG A 489 9.13 6.66 -9.18
CA ARG A 489 8.66 8.02 -9.50
C ARG A 489 7.81 8.65 -8.40
N ILE A 490 7.00 7.85 -7.69
CA ILE A 490 6.29 8.33 -6.49
C ILE A 490 7.30 8.76 -5.44
N LEU A 491 8.32 7.95 -5.17
CA LEU A 491 9.35 8.29 -4.18
C LEU A 491 10.10 9.57 -4.59
N LEU A 492 10.52 9.69 -5.85
CA LEU A 492 11.15 10.91 -6.39
C LEU A 492 10.27 12.14 -6.18
N GLY A 493 8.97 12.04 -6.52
CA GLY A 493 8.03 13.13 -6.31
C GLY A 493 7.87 13.50 -4.83
N THR A 494 7.83 12.50 -3.93
CA THR A 494 7.82 12.74 -2.49
C THR A 494 9.09 13.48 -2.04
N GLN A 495 10.28 13.08 -2.50
CA GLN A 495 11.55 13.72 -2.13
C GLN A 495 11.63 15.18 -2.59
N LEU A 496 11.25 15.45 -3.84
CA LEU A 496 11.16 16.82 -4.37
C LEU A 496 10.17 17.70 -3.59
N SER A 497 9.06 17.11 -3.14
CA SER A 497 8.06 17.81 -2.36
C SER A 497 8.49 18.10 -0.91
N GLN A 498 9.50 17.39 -0.40
CA GLN A 498 10.11 17.66 0.91
C GLN A 498 11.16 18.77 0.82
N GLY A 499 11.89 18.88 -0.30
CA GLY A 499 12.86 19.95 -0.54
C GLY A 499 14.11 19.83 0.31
N LEU A 500 14.63 18.60 0.47
CA LEU A 500 15.91 18.37 1.13
C LEU A 500 17.07 18.93 0.28
N THR A 501 18.11 19.38 0.96
CA THR A 501 19.35 19.93 0.38
C THR A 501 20.56 19.20 1.01
N ASP A 502 21.74 19.31 0.42
CA ASP A 502 22.98 18.65 0.90
C ASP A 502 22.83 17.14 1.15
N THR A 503 21.95 16.48 0.39
CA THR A 503 21.64 15.06 0.52
C THR A 503 22.23 14.28 -0.65
N LEU A 504 22.73 13.07 -0.37
CA LEU A 504 23.20 12.14 -1.40
C LEU A 504 22.07 11.19 -1.82
N TYR A 505 21.54 11.37 -3.03
CA TYR A 505 20.56 10.44 -3.60
C TYR A 505 21.27 9.34 -4.39
N VAL A 506 21.01 8.09 -4.02
CA VAL A 506 21.58 6.90 -4.67
C VAL A 506 20.44 6.17 -5.41
N LEU A 507 20.48 6.12 -6.74
CA LEU A 507 19.40 5.58 -7.57
C LEU A 507 19.86 4.34 -8.34
N ASP A 508 19.01 3.30 -8.35
CA ASP A 508 19.29 2.04 -9.05
C ASP A 508 18.50 2.01 -10.36
N GLU A 509 19.23 2.14 -11.47
CA GLU A 509 18.73 2.00 -12.84
C GLU A 509 17.32 2.60 -13.06
N PRO A 510 17.13 3.91 -12.78
CA PRO A 510 15.83 4.55 -12.81
C PRO A 510 15.18 4.58 -14.21
N SER A 511 15.95 4.33 -15.27
CA SER A 511 15.43 4.17 -16.63
C SER A 511 14.70 2.83 -16.88
N ILE A 512 14.86 1.81 -16.02
CA ILE A 512 14.28 0.48 -16.30
C ILE A 512 12.76 0.54 -16.39
N GLY A 513 12.26 0.01 -17.50
CA GLY A 513 10.82 -0.12 -17.74
C GLY A 513 10.15 1.20 -18.12
N LEU A 514 10.92 2.28 -18.25
CA LEU A 514 10.49 3.51 -18.89
C LEU A 514 10.57 3.37 -20.40
N HIS A 515 9.63 4.01 -21.09
CA HIS A 515 9.70 4.15 -22.53
C HIS A 515 10.75 5.22 -22.85
N PRO A 516 11.55 5.12 -23.93
CA PRO A 516 12.59 6.11 -24.26
C PRO A 516 12.08 7.56 -24.30
N LYS A 517 10.84 7.77 -24.75
CA LYS A 517 10.17 9.09 -24.73
C LYS A 517 10.06 9.70 -23.31
N ASP A 518 9.96 8.86 -22.29
CA ASP A 518 9.75 9.26 -20.89
C ASP A 518 11.09 9.47 -20.15
N THR A 519 12.22 9.01 -20.71
CA THR A 519 13.57 9.21 -20.12
C THR A 519 13.89 10.68 -19.93
N HIS A 520 13.58 11.54 -20.91
CA HIS A 520 13.78 12.98 -20.78
C HIS A 520 13.00 13.61 -19.62
N GLN A 521 11.78 13.13 -19.33
CA GLN A 521 10.99 13.62 -18.20
C GLN A 521 11.66 13.24 -16.88
N LEU A 522 12.15 12.00 -16.76
CA LEU A 522 12.92 11.56 -15.60
C LEU A 522 14.17 12.44 -15.41
N LEU A 523 14.93 12.71 -16.46
CA LEU A 523 16.13 13.54 -16.37
C LEU A 523 15.82 14.97 -15.93
N ASN A 524 14.68 15.55 -16.33
CA ASN A 524 14.24 16.86 -15.86
C ASN A 524 13.90 16.87 -14.36
N VAL A 525 13.23 15.81 -13.89
CA VAL A 525 12.93 15.61 -12.47
C VAL A 525 14.22 15.49 -11.66
N LEU A 526 15.20 14.74 -12.16
CA LEU A 526 16.50 14.58 -11.52
C LEU A 526 17.30 15.89 -11.54
N ASN A 527 17.29 16.65 -12.63
CA ASN A 527 17.88 18.00 -12.65
C ASN A 527 17.26 18.88 -11.56
N THR A 528 15.94 18.85 -11.40
CA THR A 528 15.28 19.63 -10.33
C THR A 528 15.76 19.20 -8.93
N LEU A 529 16.01 17.90 -8.73
CA LEU A 529 16.53 17.38 -7.46
C LEU A 529 17.99 17.82 -7.22
N HIS A 530 18.80 17.84 -8.28
CA HIS A 530 20.18 18.32 -8.28
C HIS A 530 20.26 19.83 -8.01
N ASP A 531 19.44 20.63 -8.69
CA ASP A 531 19.39 22.11 -8.59
C ASP A 531 19.02 22.60 -7.18
N LEU A 532 18.40 21.75 -6.35
CA LEU A 532 18.17 22.01 -4.92
C LEU A 532 19.47 21.96 -4.08
N GLY A 533 20.62 21.66 -4.66
CA GLY A 533 21.91 21.52 -3.98
C GLY A 533 22.18 20.09 -3.49
N ASN A 534 21.61 19.08 -4.15
CA ASN A 534 21.83 17.68 -3.80
C ASN A 534 22.88 17.02 -4.71
N THR A 535 23.49 15.96 -4.20
CA THR A 535 24.38 15.10 -5.01
C THR A 535 23.60 13.90 -5.51
N LEU A 536 23.70 13.60 -6.81
CA LEU A 536 23.03 12.44 -7.40
C LEU A 536 24.06 11.40 -7.80
N LEU A 537 23.87 10.16 -7.36
CA LEU A 537 24.69 9.02 -7.72
C LEU A 537 23.79 7.92 -8.29
N LEU A 538 23.87 7.69 -9.59
CA LEU A 538 23.03 6.75 -10.31
C LEU A 538 23.84 5.53 -10.73
N VAL A 539 23.28 4.33 -10.60
CA VAL A 539 23.76 3.14 -11.30
C VAL A 539 22.98 3.04 -12.60
N GLU A 540 23.64 3.15 -13.76
CA GLU A 540 22.94 3.20 -15.06
C GLU A 540 23.69 2.56 -16.22
N HIS A 541 22.89 2.16 -17.21
CA HIS A 541 23.30 1.53 -18.46
C HIS A 541 22.72 2.22 -19.68
N ASP A 542 21.71 3.07 -19.51
CA ASP A 542 21.12 3.82 -20.61
C ASP A 542 22.11 4.88 -21.15
N PRO A 543 22.41 4.87 -22.46
CA PRO A 543 23.34 5.82 -23.06
C PRO A 543 22.93 7.29 -22.87
N GLU A 544 21.65 7.62 -22.90
CA GLU A 544 21.18 9.00 -22.71
C GLU A 544 21.38 9.46 -21.27
N VAL A 545 21.20 8.58 -20.30
CA VAL A 545 21.46 8.89 -18.88
C VAL A 545 22.96 8.99 -18.59
N ILE A 546 23.78 8.12 -19.19
CA ILE A 546 25.24 8.21 -19.08
C ILE A 546 25.75 9.52 -19.71
N GLU A 547 25.22 9.91 -20.87
CA GLU A 547 25.53 11.20 -21.50
C GLU A 547 25.05 12.40 -20.66
N TRP A 548 24.01 12.25 -19.83
CA TRP A 548 23.54 13.33 -18.94
C TRP A 548 24.45 13.54 -17.72
N GLY A 549 25.19 12.51 -17.31
CA GLY A 549 26.13 12.57 -16.19
C GLY A 549 27.26 13.59 -16.36
N GLU A 550 27.70 14.17 -15.24
CA GLU A 550 28.84 15.10 -15.18
C GLU A 550 30.14 14.39 -14.81
N TYR A 551 30.04 13.40 -13.90
CA TYR A 551 31.15 12.57 -13.46
C TYR A 551 30.80 11.08 -13.62
N LEU A 552 31.68 10.32 -14.25
CA LEU A 552 31.43 8.95 -14.65
C LEU A 552 32.43 8.03 -13.95
N VAL A 553 31.94 6.92 -13.41
CA VAL A 553 32.73 5.84 -12.83
C VAL A 553 32.38 4.54 -13.57
N ASP A 554 33.32 4.03 -14.35
CA ASP A 554 33.15 2.79 -15.10
C ASP A 554 33.77 1.63 -14.30
N MET A 555 32.94 0.67 -13.94
CA MET A 555 33.30 -0.52 -13.15
C MET A 555 33.57 -1.69 -14.08
N GLY A 556 34.71 -2.36 -13.96
CA GLY A 556 35.08 -3.42 -14.90
C GLY A 556 36.35 -4.18 -14.51
N PRO A 557 37.05 -4.80 -15.48
CA PRO A 557 36.67 -4.94 -16.90
C PRO A 557 35.60 -6.00 -17.18
N GLY A 558 35.23 -6.84 -16.22
CA GLY A 558 34.24 -7.91 -16.39
C GLY A 558 33.29 -8.06 -15.20
N SER A 559 32.68 -9.24 -15.09
CA SER A 559 31.70 -9.57 -14.04
C SER A 559 32.28 -10.49 -12.96
N GLY A 560 31.71 -10.44 -11.75
CA GLY A 560 32.11 -11.31 -10.64
C GLY A 560 33.58 -11.11 -10.27
N MET A 561 34.36 -12.19 -10.21
CA MET A 561 35.80 -12.13 -9.90
C MET A 561 36.64 -11.34 -10.91
N ARG A 562 36.14 -11.18 -12.14
CA ARG A 562 36.80 -10.38 -13.20
C ARG A 562 36.39 -8.90 -13.19
N GLY A 563 35.43 -8.52 -12.34
CA GLY A 563 35.06 -7.13 -12.10
C GLY A 563 35.76 -6.59 -10.85
N GLY A 564 35.11 -5.61 -10.20
CA GLY A 564 35.52 -5.07 -8.92
C GLY A 564 36.64 -4.04 -8.99
N GLU A 565 37.02 -3.60 -10.18
CA GLU A 565 38.02 -2.55 -10.41
C GLU A 565 37.33 -1.33 -11.05
N VAL A 566 37.89 -0.15 -10.80
CA VAL A 566 37.48 1.09 -11.48
C VAL A 566 38.35 1.22 -12.72
N VAL A 567 37.77 1.03 -13.91
CA VAL A 567 38.50 1.13 -15.18
C VAL A 567 38.56 2.57 -15.69
N PHE A 568 37.65 3.43 -15.23
CA PHE A 568 37.67 4.86 -15.49
C PHE A 568 36.94 5.60 -14.37
N ALA A 569 37.48 6.77 -13.99
CA ALA A 569 36.78 7.76 -13.17
C ALA A 569 37.15 9.16 -13.64
N GLY A 570 36.17 10.00 -13.97
CA GLY A 570 36.45 11.33 -14.49
C GLY A 570 35.25 12.03 -15.10
N SER A 571 35.48 13.18 -15.74
CA SER A 571 34.43 13.95 -16.40
C SER A 571 33.88 13.24 -17.63
N LYS A 572 32.65 13.60 -18.01
CA LYS A 572 32.00 13.12 -19.25
C LYS A 572 32.88 13.27 -20.48
N GLU A 573 33.56 14.40 -20.63
CA GLU A 573 34.40 14.69 -21.78
C GLU A 573 35.58 13.72 -21.90
N LEU A 574 36.16 13.33 -20.76
CA LEU A 574 37.22 12.33 -20.70
C LEU A 574 36.65 10.93 -20.93
N PHE A 575 35.48 10.62 -20.37
CA PHE A 575 34.82 9.33 -20.54
C PHE A 575 34.51 9.06 -22.03
N MET A 576 33.97 10.05 -22.73
CA MET A 576 33.67 9.93 -24.16
C MET A 576 34.92 9.75 -25.03
N LYS A 577 36.14 10.01 -24.51
CA LYS A 577 37.41 9.73 -25.21
C LYS A 577 38.10 8.47 -24.69
N ALA A 578 37.64 7.92 -23.58
CA ALA A 578 38.23 6.75 -22.96
C ALA A 578 38.10 5.53 -23.86
N ASP A 579 39.06 4.62 -23.69
CA ASP A 579 39.11 3.37 -24.43
C ASP A 579 38.57 2.19 -23.60
N THR A 580 37.44 2.42 -22.92
CA THR A 580 36.73 1.38 -22.16
C THR A 580 35.61 0.76 -23.00
N THR A 581 35.23 -0.47 -22.68
CA THR A 581 34.11 -1.17 -23.33
C THR A 581 32.83 -0.34 -23.27
N THR A 582 32.53 0.25 -22.12
CA THR A 582 31.32 1.04 -21.91
C THR A 582 31.36 2.34 -22.71
N ALA A 583 32.50 3.06 -22.70
CA ALA A 583 32.65 4.30 -23.47
C ALA A 583 32.50 4.06 -24.98
N ARG A 584 33.07 2.97 -25.52
CA ARG A 584 32.87 2.58 -26.92
C ARG A 584 31.39 2.33 -27.22
N ALA A 585 30.71 1.53 -26.39
CA ALA A 585 29.29 1.24 -26.57
C ALA A 585 28.42 2.50 -26.55
N VAL A 586 28.66 3.43 -25.62
CA VAL A 586 27.91 4.70 -25.52
C VAL A 586 28.21 5.64 -26.69
N ARG A 587 29.39 5.59 -27.31
CA ARG A 587 29.64 6.35 -28.55
C ARG A 587 28.91 5.75 -29.76
N ASP A 588 28.93 4.43 -29.86
CA ASP A 588 28.60 3.73 -31.11
C ASP A 588 27.15 3.22 -31.15
N TRP A 589 26.40 3.23 -30.04
CA TRP A 589 25.07 2.61 -29.95
C TRP A 589 24.08 3.07 -31.02
N ARG A 590 24.06 4.37 -31.38
CA ARG A 590 23.16 4.89 -32.43
C ARG A 590 23.50 4.32 -33.81
N ILE A 591 24.77 4.01 -34.06
CA ILE A 591 25.27 3.45 -35.32
C ILE A 591 25.02 1.93 -35.34
N GLU A 592 25.36 1.23 -34.26
CA GLU A 592 25.15 -0.22 -34.13
C GLU A 592 23.67 -0.60 -34.22
N CYS A 593 22.77 0.17 -33.58
CA CYS A 593 21.33 -0.06 -33.69
C CYS A 593 20.83 0.09 -35.14
N ARG A 594 21.34 1.07 -35.89
CA ARG A 594 20.95 1.28 -37.31
C ARG A 594 21.37 0.11 -38.20
N HIS A 595 22.56 -0.44 -38.01
CA HIS A 595 23.06 -1.56 -38.81
C HIS A 595 22.35 -2.89 -38.49
N SER A 596 21.93 -3.07 -37.23
CA SER A 596 21.23 -4.29 -36.77
C SER A 596 19.81 -4.43 -37.31
N LEU A 597 19.16 -3.32 -37.68
CA LEU A 597 17.81 -3.26 -38.25
C LEU A 597 17.73 -3.75 -39.71
N MET A 598 18.86 -4.04 -40.36
CA MET A 598 18.90 -4.49 -41.76
C MET A 598 18.85 -6.02 -41.94
N ARG A 599 18.62 -6.80 -40.88
CA ARG A 599 18.37 -8.25 -41.06
C ARG A 599 16.94 -8.45 -41.59
N PRO A 600 16.74 -9.13 -42.75
CA PRO A 600 15.42 -9.49 -43.20
C PRO A 600 14.77 -10.41 -42.15
N LEU A 601 13.58 -10.03 -41.68
CA LEU A 601 12.76 -10.90 -40.85
C LEU A 601 12.37 -12.11 -41.69
N SER A 602 12.52 -13.31 -41.14
CA SER A 602 11.86 -14.49 -41.70
C SER A 602 10.36 -14.20 -41.74
N ASP A 603 9.75 -14.29 -42.92
CA ASP A 603 8.29 -14.12 -43.05
C ASP A 603 7.60 -15.11 -42.10
N PRO A 604 6.67 -14.67 -41.23
CA PRO A 604 5.97 -15.59 -40.34
C PRO A 604 5.34 -16.69 -41.21
N GLN A 605 5.53 -17.96 -40.86
CA GLN A 605 5.04 -19.11 -41.63
C GLN A 605 3.49 -19.24 -41.63
N GLY A 606 2.75 -18.15 -41.46
CA GLY A 606 1.28 -18.11 -41.45
C GLY A 606 0.64 -18.61 -40.16
N GLU A 607 1.41 -19.05 -39.16
CA GLU A 607 0.89 -19.53 -37.88
C GLU A 607 0.84 -18.40 -36.85
N PHE A 608 -0.36 -18.09 -36.34
CA PHE A 608 -0.60 -17.03 -35.36
C PHE A 608 -1.40 -17.55 -34.16
N ILE A 609 -1.08 -17.03 -32.99
CA ILE A 609 -2.01 -17.05 -31.87
C ILE A 609 -2.93 -15.85 -32.02
N GLU A 610 -4.23 -16.11 -32.15
CA GLU A 610 -5.23 -15.07 -32.31
C GLU A 610 -5.93 -14.83 -30.98
N LEU A 611 -5.76 -13.64 -30.40
CA LEU A 611 -6.50 -13.19 -29.22
C LEU A 611 -7.54 -12.17 -29.65
N ARG A 612 -8.81 -12.40 -29.29
CA ARG A 612 -9.92 -11.51 -29.63
C ARG A 612 -10.62 -10.96 -28.40
N GLY A 613 -10.95 -9.68 -28.44
CA GLY A 613 -11.80 -8.97 -27.48
C GLY A 613 -11.21 -8.78 -26.09
N ALA A 614 -9.88 -8.65 -25.98
CA ALA A 614 -9.22 -8.43 -24.70
C ALA A 614 -9.67 -7.10 -24.06
N SER A 615 -10.31 -7.18 -22.89
CA SER A 615 -11.05 -6.07 -22.27
C SER A 615 -10.77 -5.92 -20.76
N SER A 616 -9.71 -6.56 -20.27
CA SER A 616 -9.25 -6.39 -18.88
C SER A 616 -8.64 -5.00 -18.63
N HIS A 617 -8.88 -4.47 -17.42
CA HIS A 617 -8.35 -3.18 -16.95
C HIS A 617 -8.62 -2.05 -17.94
N ASN A 618 -7.57 -1.50 -18.57
CA ASN A 618 -7.66 -0.40 -19.52
C ASN A 618 -7.66 -0.84 -20.99
N LEU A 619 -7.64 -2.15 -21.27
CA LEU A 619 -7.76 -2.67 -22.63
C LEU A 619 -9.17 -2.42 -23.17
N LYS A 620 -9.25 -1.90 -24.39
CA LYS A 620 -10.50 -1.48 -25.04
C LYS A 620 -10.92 -2.47 -26.14
N ASN A 621 -11.30 -3.70 -25.74
CA ASN A 621 -11.71 -4.77 -26.65
C ASN A 621 -10.68 -5.01 -27.77
N VAL A 622 -9.44 -5.28 -27.36
CA VAL A 622 -8.28 -5.37 -28.25
C VAL A 622 -8.20 -6.74 -28.90
N ASP A 623 -8.03 -6.75 -30.22
CA ASP A 623 -7.73 -7.94 -31.03
C ASP A 623 -6.26 -7.92 -31.45
N VAL A 624 -5.54 -9.03 -31.24
CA VAL A 624 -4.10 -9.14 -31.55
C VAL A 624 -3.78 -10.52 -32.12
N ASP A 625 -2.98 -10.53 -33.17
CA ASP A 625 -2.38 -11.73 -33.76
C ASP A 625 -0.89 -11.79 -33.44
N ILE A 626 -0.44 -12.87 -32.83
CA ILE A 626 0.94 -13.07 -32.39
C ILE A 626 1.58 -14.16 -33.26
N PRO A 627 2.55 -13.82 -34.13
CA PRO A 627 3.17 -14.81 -35.00
C PRO A 627 3.99 -15.81 -34.17
N LEU A 628 3.81 -17.10 -34.47
CA LEU A 628 4.62 -18.16 -33.89
C LEU A 628 6.02 -18.20 -34.51
N ARG A 629 6.95 -18.87 -33.81
CA ARG A 629 8.35 -19.10 -34.24
C ARG A 629 9.12 -17.81 -34.55
N SER A 630 8.70 -16.71 -33.95
CA SER A 630 9.23 -15.37 -34.18
C SER A 630 9.58 -14.72 -32.84
N LEU A 631 10.60 -13.86 -32.82
CA LEU A 631 10.87 -13.00 -31.67
C LEU A 631 9.88 -11.82 -31.70
N VAL A 632 8.82 -11.90 -30.90
CA VAL A 632 7.79 -10.86 -30.83
C VAL A 632 8.09 -9.90 -29.67
N ALA A 633 8.34 -8.64 -30.00
CA ALA A 633 8.53 -7.58 -29.02
C ALA A 633 7.25 -6.74 -28.88
N ILE A 634 6.68 -6.68 -27.68
CA ILE A 634 5.49 -5.86 -27.40
C ILE A 634 5.91 -4.56 -26.74
N THR A 635 5.67 -3.45 -27.45
CA THR A 635 6.16 -2.12 -27.09
C THR A 635 5.02 -1.17 -26.73
N GLY A 636 5.37 0.01 -26.22
CA GLY A 636 4.41 1.05 -25.82
C GLY A 636 4.77 1.69 -24.48
N VAL A 637 4.14 2.81 -24.16
CA VAL A 637 4.39 3.58 -22.91
C VAL A 637 4.00 2.81 -21.64
N SER A 638 4.54 3.22 -20.48
CA SER A 638 4.11 2.65 -19.20
C SER A 638 2.61 2.84 -19.00
N GLY A 639 1.92 1.83 -18.45
CA GLY A 639 0.48 1.87 -18.25
C GLY A 639 -0.39 1.62 -19.49
N SER A 640 0.18 1.40 -20.68
CA SER A 640 -0.61 1.13 -21.91
C SER A 640 -1.37 -0.21 -21.92
N GLY A 641 -1.17 -1.08 -20.92
CA GLY A 641 -1.85 -2.38 -20.81
C GLY A 641 -1.03 -3.59 -21.27
N LYS A 642 0.27 -3.43 -21.58
CA LYS A 642 1.15 -4.53 -22.05
C LYS A 642 1.10 -5.77 -21.16
N SER A 643 1.33 -5.59 -19.85
CA SER A 643 1.30 -6.69 -18.88
C SER A 643 -0.09 -7.31 -18.75
N THR A 644 -1.15 -6.50 -18.82
CA THR A 644 -2.52 -7.01 -18.78
C THR A 644 -2.86 -7.85 -20.02
N LEU A 645 -2.37 -7.45 -21.19
CA LEU A 645 -2.56 -8.20 -22.43
C LEU A 645 -1.80 -9.53 -22.39
N ILE A 646 -0.53 -9.52 -22.00
CA ILE A 646 0.35 -10.69 -22.10
C ILE A 646 0.32 -11.58 -20.88
N VAL A 647 0.51 -11.03 -19.69
CA VAL A 647 0.59 -11.81 -18.46
C VAL A 647 -0.82 -12.17 -18.00
N ASP A 648 -1.69 -11.18 -17.78
CA ASP A 648 -3.00 -11.42 -17.15
C ASP A 648 -4.01 -12.10 -18.09
N THR A 649 -3.89 -11.89 -19.41
CA THR A 649 -4.86 -12.39 -20.40
C THR A 649 -4.29 -13.56 -21.20
N LEU A 650 -3.32 -13.31 -22.08
CA LEU A 650 -2.78 -14.33 -23.00
C LEU A 650 -2.15 -15.52 -22.25
N TYR A 651 -1.19 -15.25 -21.36
CA TYR A 651 -0.48 -16.30 -20.63
C TYR A 651 -1.42 -17.09 -19.73
N GLN A 652 -2.28 -16.43 -18.94
CA GLN A 652 -3.22 -17.15 -18.08
C GLN A 652 -4.22 -17.99 -18.89
N ALA A 653 -4.70 -17.48 -20.03
CA ALA A 653 -5.59 -18.23 -20.91
C ALA A 653 -4.90 -19.47 -21.50
N LEU A 654 -3.69 -19.33 -22.01
CA LEU A 654 -2.92 -20.45 -22.57
C LEU A 654 -2.42 -21.43 -21.50
N SER A 655 -1.96 -20.95 -20.35
CA SER A 655 -1.53 -21.80 -19.23
C SER A 655 -2.69 -22.64 -18.71
N LYS A 656 -3.91 -22.09 -18.68
CA LYS A 656 -5.12 -22.86 -18.35
C LYS A 656 -5.35 -24.01 -19.31
N VAL A 657 -5.20 -23.77 -20.62
CA VAL A 657 -5.51 -24.78 -21.64
C VAL A 657 -4.39 -25.80 -21.80
N LEU A 658 -3.13 -25.35 -21.79
CA LEU A 658 -1.95 -26.19 -22.04
C LEU A 658 -1.38 -26.82 -20.77
N ASN A 659 -1.27 -26.05 -19.68
CA ASN A 659 -0.64 -26.50 -18.43
C ASN A 659 -1.66 -26.96 -17.36
N GLY A 660 -2.97 -26.81 -17.62
CA GLY A 660 -4.05 -27.20 -16.70
C GLY A 660 -4.13 -26.38 -15.41
N THR A 661 -3.37 -25.29 -15.33
CA THR A 661 -3.32 -24.40 -14.16
C THR A 661 -3.29 -22.95 -14.62
N SER A 662 -4.03 -22.08 -13.94
CA SER A 662 -3.94 -20.64 -14.14
C SER A 662 -4.29 -19.90 -12.86
N ASP A 663 -3.77 -18.69 -12.75
CA ASP A 663 -4.34 -17.67 -11.86
C ASP A 663 -5.62 -17.11 -12.49
N LYS A 664 -6.11 -15.99 -11.96
CA LYS A 664 -7.26 -15.28 -12.49
C LYS A 664 -7.00 -14.81 -13.93
N ILE A 665 -7.87 -15.21 -14.85
CA ILE A 665 -7.73 -14.90 -16.26
C ILE A 665 -8.40 -13.56 -16.57
N GLY A 666 -7.74 -12.76 -17.40
CA GLY A 666 -8.30 -11.54 -17.93
C GLY A 666 -9.56 -11.77 -18.78
N LYS A 667 -10.38 -10.74 -18.97
CA LYS A 667 -11.55 -10.79 -19.85
C LYS A 667 -11.12 -10.72 -21.31
N PHE A 668 -11.56 -11.70 -22.10
CA PHE A 668 -11.41 -11.75 -23.55
C PHE A 668 -12.57 -12.55 -24.17
N THR A 669 -12.76 -12.43 -25.48
CA THR A 669 -13.85 -13.09 -26.21
C THR A 669 -13.46 -14.50 -26.64
N SER A 670 -12.33 -14.64 -27.33
CA SER A 670 -11.82 -15.94 -27.79
C SER A 670 -10.31 -15.93 -27.97
N ILE A 671 -9.72 -17.12 -27.92
CA ILE A 671 -8.32 -17.38 -28.27
C ILE A 671 -8.27 -18.62 -29.15
N SER A 672 -7.44 -18.62 -30.20
CA SER A 672 -7.25 -19.73 -31.15
C SER A 672 -5.82 -19.74 -31.70
N GLY A 673 -5.45 -20.77 -32.47
CA GLY A 673 -4.12 -20.87 -33.09
C GLY A 673 -3.02 -21.36 -32.14
N PHE A 674 -3.40 -22.00 -31.03
CA PHE A 674 -2.50 -22.58 -30.04
C PHE A 674 -2.42 -24.11 -30.11
N GLU A 675 -3.07 -24.72 -31.09
CA GLU A 675 -3.19 -26.18 -31.25
C GLU A 675 -1.83 -26.87 -31.46
N ASN A 676 -0.87 -26.14 -32.05
CA ASN A 676 0.49 -26.62 -32.30
C ASN A 676 1.46 -26.38 -31.13
N LEU A 677 0.98 -25.87 -29.99
CA LEU A 677 1.79 -25.59 -28.81
C LEU A 677 1.67 -26.72 -27.78
N SER A 678 2.82 -27.20 -27.27
CA SER A 678 2.85 -28.21 -26.21
C SER A 678 2.68 -27.61 -24.82
N SER A 679 3.26 -26.43 -24.58
CA SER A 679 3.27 -25.74 -23.29
C SER A 679 3.53 -24.25 -23.48
N ILE A 680 3.28 -23.48 -22.43
CA ILE A 680 3.65 -22.07 -22.33
C ILE A 680 4.37 -21.82 -21.01
N GLU A 681 5.46 -21.07 -21.05
CA GLU A 681 6.29 -20.75 -19.88
C GLU A 681 6.40 -19.23 -19.73
N LEU A 682 6.14 -18.72 -18.52
CA LEU A 682 6.38 -17.33 -18.17
C LEU A 682 7.65 -17.22 -17.34
N VAL A 683 8.67 -16.58 -17.92
CA VAL A 683 9.87 -16.18 -17.19
C VAL A 683 9.63 -14.77 -16.63
N ASP A 684 9.35 -14.68 -15.34
CA ASP A 684 9.08 -13.40 -14.68
C ASP A 684 10.31 -12.86 -13.91
N GLN A 685 10.14 -11.68 -13.30
CA GLN A 685 11.14 -11.05 -12.45
C GLN A 685 10.89 -11.34 -10.95
N SER A 686 10.07 -12.35 -10.63
CA SER A 686 9.81 -12.70 -9.24
C SER A 686 11.06 -13.31 -8.62
N ALA A 687 11.27 -13.07 -7.32
CA ALA A 687 12.41 -13.63 -6.62
C ALA A 687 12.35 -15.17 -6.67
N ILE A 688 13.47 -15.79 -7.07
CA ILE A 688 13.68 -17.26 -7.16
C ILE A 688 13.16 -18.00 -5.92
N GLY A 689 13.31 -17.38 -4.74
CA GLY A 689 12.51 -17.74 -3.59
C GLY A 689 12.55 -16.68 -2.49
N LYS A 690 11.66 -16.84 -1.51
CA LYS A 690 11.46 -15.88 -0.41
C LYS A 690 12.37 -16.12 0.79
N SER A 691 13.28 -17.08 0.71
CA SER A 691 14.16 -17.47 1.82
C SER A 691 15.59 -17.61 1.34
N SER A 692 16.54 -17.45 2.26
CA SER A 692 17.97 -17.69 2.01
C SER A 692 18.30 -19.12 1.58
N ARG A 693 17.35 -20.07 1.69
CA ARG A 693 17.49 -21.45 1.24
C ARG A 693 17.29 -21.60 -0.27
N SER A 694 16.63 -20.64 -0.91
CA SER A 694 16.41 -20.60 -2.35
C SER A 694 17.61 -19.91 -3.01
N ASN A 695 18.38 -20.68 -3.75
CA ASN A 695 19.56 -20.23 -4.47
C ASN A 695 19.61 -20.88 -5.87
N PRO A 696 20.47 -20.43 -6.79
CA PRO A 696 20.48 -20.92 -8.16
C PRO A 696 20.59 -22.45 -8.27
N ILE A 697 21.46 -23.08 -7.49
CA ILE A 697 21.70 -24.53 -7.56
C ILE A 697 20.52 -25.37 -7.02
N THR A 698 19.81 -24.86 -6.01
CA THR A 698 18.58 -25.48 -5.52
C THR A 698 17.41 -25.29 -6.49
N PHE A 699 17.33 -24.13 -7.15
CA PHE A 699 16.25 -23.83 -8.09
C PHE A 699 16.31 -24.70 -9.35
N ILE A 700 17.50 -24.86 -9.93
CA ILE A 700 17.73 -25.74 -11.09
C ILE A 700 17.75 -27.23 -10.70
N LYS A 701 17.53 -27.57 -9.42
CA LYS A 701 17.64 -28.91 -8.83
C LYS A 701 19.00 -29.61 -8.98
N GLY A 702 20.04 -28.89 -9.43
CA GLY A 702 21.40 -29.43 -9.58
C GLY A 702 22.02 -29.85 -8.25
N TYR A 703 21.56 -29.29 -7.13
CA TYR A 703 22.07 -29.68 -5.81
C TYR A 703 21.73 -31.13 -5.46
N ASP A 704 20.64 -31.69 -5.98
CA ASP A 704 20.25 -33.08 -5.71
C ASP A 704 21.29 -34.07 -6.25
N GLU A 705 21.82 -33.80 -7.45
CA GLU A 705 22.91 -34.58 -8.06
C GLU A 705 24.23 -34.41 -7.29
N VAL A 706 24.57 -33.19 -6.89
CA VAL A 706 25.77 -32.94 -6.08
C VAL A 706 25.70 -33.73 -4.76
N ARG A 707 24.55 -33.72 -4.08
CA ARG A 707 24.37 -34.51 -2.84
C ARG A 707 24.48 -36.01 -3.10
N ALA A 708 23.95 -36.51 -4.21
CA ALA A 708 24.06 -37.91 -4.58
C ALA A 708 25.52 -38.33 -4.78
N LEU A 709 26.33 -37.49 -5.43
CA LEU A 709 27.76 -37.71 -5.60
C LEU A 709 28.51 -37.68 -4.26
N PHE A 710 28.24 -36.70 -3.40
CA PHE A 710 28.87 -36.60 -2.08
C PHE A 710 28.58 -37.85 -1.21
N ALA A 711 27.36 -38.38 -1.26
CA ALA A 711 26.99 -39.60 -0.56
C ALA A 711 27.67 -40.87 -1.09
N GLN A 712 28.24 -40.82 -2.30
CA GLN A 712 29.00 -41.93 -2.91
C GLN A 712 30.50 -41.85 -2.63
N THR A 713 30.98 -40.78 -1.98
CA THR A 713 32.41 -40.65 -1.66
C THR A 713 32.85 -41.73 -0.65
N PRO A 714 34.11 -42.21 -0.71
CA PRO A 714 34.60 -43.24 0.20
C PRO A 714 34.41 -42.91 1.68
N ASP A 715 34.60 -41.64 2.07
CA ASP A 715 34.41 -41.18 3.44
C ASP A 715 32.94 -41.20 3.88
N ALA A 716 32.02 -40.92 2.96
CA ALA A 716 30.58 -40.95 3.21
C ALA A 716 30.05 -42.39 3.35
N VAL A 717 30.49 -43.31 2.49
CA VAL A 717 30.05 -44.71 2.48
C VAL A 717 30.75 -45.54 3.56
N GLY A 718 32.03 -45.27 3.83
CA GLY A 718 32.87 -46.11 4.68
C GLY A 718 32.79 -45.78 6.18
N VAL A 719 32.89 -44.51 6.56
CA VAL A 719 33.08 -44.11 7.97
C VAL A 719 31.77 -43.71 8.65
N ASN A 720 30.83 -43.10 7.91
CA ASN A 720 29.68 -42.43 8.52
C ASN A 720 28.29 -42.79 7.95
N ASP A 721 28.18 -43.66 6.92
CA ASP A 721 26.92 -44.05 6.28
C ASP A 721 26.06 -42.82 5.84
N TYR A 722 26.69 -41.76 5.34
CA TYR A 722 25.98 -40.54 4.96
C TYR A 722 25.14 -40.73 3.70
N LEU A 723 23.87 -40.31 3.78
CA LEU A 723 22.93 -40.36 2.67
C LEU A 723 22.91 -39.03 1.91
N PRO A 724 22.37 -38.98 0.68
CA PRO A 724 22.17 -37.71 -0.03
C PRO A 724 21.35 -36.69 0.79
N ALA A 725 20.45 -37.17 1.66
CA ALA A 725 19.69 -36.33 2.58
C ALA A 725 20.55 -35.68 3.68
N THR A 726 21.70 -36.26 4.03
CA THR A 726 22.64 -35.71 5.03
C THR A 726 23.22 -34.37 4.57
N PHE A 727 23.44 -34.22 3.26
CA PHE A 727 24.01 -33.01 2.66
C PHE A 727 22.95 -31.94 2.33
N LEU A 728 21.72 -32.09 2.84
CA LEU A 728 20.61 -31.20 2.51
C LEU A 728 20.69 -29.89 3.29
N LEU A 729 20.77 -28.76 2.58
CA LEU A 729 20.87 -27.41 3.15
C LEU A 729 19.66 -27.01 4.01
N MET A 730 18.51 -27.65 3.84
CA MET A 730 17.24 -27.17 4.43
C MET A 730 16.88 -27.77 5.79
N PHE A 731 17.50 -28.88 6.23
CA PHE A 731 17.13 -29.57 7.48
C PHE A 731 18.28 -30.40 8.11
N PRO A 732 19.29 -29.77 8.73
CA PRO A 732 20.36 -30.50 9.41
C PRO A 732 19.85 -31.39 10.56
N GLU A 733 18.82 -30.97 11.31
CA GLU A 733 18.27 -31.74 12.45
C GLU A 733 17.42 -32.97 12.03
N VAL A 734 16.70 -32.88 10.91
CA VAL A 734 15.90 -34.00 10.39
C VAL A 734 16.81 -35.04 9.74
N ALA A 735 17.86 -34.60 9.04
CA ALA A 735 18.92 -35.48 8.55
C ALA A 735 19.61 -36.22 9.71
N ALA A 736 19.96 -35.52 10.79
CA ALA A 736 20.54 -36.14 11.98
C ALA A 736 19.60 -37.15 12.66
N LYS A 737 18.29 -36.85 12.74
CA LYS A 737 17.28 -37.79 13.25
C LYS A 737 17.08 -39.02 12.35
N LEU A 738 17.05 -38.85 11.03
CA LEU A 738 16.92 -39.95 10.07
C LEU A 738 18.13 -40.89 10.10
N VAL A 739 19.34 -40.33 10.24
CA VAL A 739 20.57 -41.13 10.43
C VAL A 739 20.49 -41.94 11.73
N LYS A 740 20.02 -41.34 12.83
CA LYS A 740 19.81 -42.03 14.12
C LYS A 740 18.79 -43.16 14.05
N VAL A 741 17.62 -42.91 13.45
CA VAL A 741 16.55 -43.90 13.29
C VAL A 741 17.01 -45.08 12.44
N LYS A 742 17.81 -44.83 11.39
CA LYS A 742 18.35 -45.88 10.54
C LYS A 742 19.45 -46.70 11.22
N ALA A 743 20.27 -46.08 12.07
CA ALA A 743 21.25 -46.78 12.89
C ALA A 743 20.57 -47.69 13.93
N GLU A 744 19.50 -47.23 14.57
CA GLU A 744 18.66 -48.05 15.45
C GLU A 744 17.99 -49.21 14.70
N LEU A 745 17.46 -48.96 13.49
CA LEU A 745 16.89 -50.00 12.64
C LEU A 745 17.93 -51.04 12.18
N LYS A 746 19.15 -50.62 11.82
CA LYS A 746 20.28 -51.54 11.50
C LYS A 746 20.67 -52.39 12.71
N SER A 747 20.70 -51.79 13.91
CA SER A 747 20.95 -52.50 15.18
C SER A 747 19.89 -53.58 15.41
N ILE A 748 18.60 -53.23 15.32
CA ILE A 748 17.48 -54.16 15.47
C ILE A 748 17.54 -55.29 14.43
N TRP A 749 17.88 -54.97 13.17
CA TRP A 749 18.06 -55.95 12.10
C TRP A 749 19.22 -56.92 12.34
N SER A 750 20.33 -56.43 12.89
CA SER A 750 21.49 -57.25 13.25
C SER A 750 21.16 -58.23 14.39
N SER A 751 20.38 -57.79 15.37
CA SER A 751 19.86 -58.66 16.44
C SER A 751 18.91 -59.72 15.89
N TRP A 752 17.99 -59.37 14.99
CA TRP A 752 17.05 -60.32 14.39
C TRP A 752 17.72 -61.41 13.53
N ARG A 753 18.84 -61.08 12.86
CA ARG A 753 19.67 -62.07 12.15
C ARG A 753 20.38 -63.04 13.09
N MET A 754 20.77 -62.59 14.28
CA MET A 754 21.39 -63.44 15.31
C MET A 754 20.41 -64.47 15.89
N PHE A 755 19.10 -64.19 15.85
CA PHE A 755 18.03 -65.09 16.33
C PHE A 755 17.38 -65.97 15.23
N GLY A 756 17.94 -66.00 14.01
CA GLY A 756 17.57 -67.02 13.01
C GLY A 756 16.21 -66.85 12.31
N PHE A 757 15.57 -65.68 12.34
CA PHE A 757 14.32 -65.45 11.62
C PHE A 757 14.53 -65.21 10.10
N PRO A 758 13.78 -65.88 9.20
CA PRO A 758 13.91 -65.67 7.76
C PRO A 758 13.21 -64.39 7.31
N VAL A 759 13.97 -63.48 6.68
CA VAL A 759 13.45 -62.19 6.16
C VAL A 759 12.93 -62.38 4.72
N ARG A 760 11.64 -62.14 4.48
CA ARG A 760 11.05 -62.19 3.12
C ARG A 760 11.50 -61.00 2.25
N PRO A 761 11.69 -61.17 0.92
CA PRO A 761 12.22 -60.13 0.02
C PRO A 761 11.36 -58.85 -0.07
N ALA A 762 10.07 -58.92 0.26
CA ALA A 762 9.14 -57.80 0.18
C ALA A 762 9.45 -56.66 1.18
N MET A 763 10.07 -56.96 2.33
CA MET A 763 10.39 -55.93 3.34
C MET A 763 11.59 -55.03 2.98
N LYS A 764 12.37 -55.36 1.94
CA LYS A 764 13.49 -54.50 1.50
C LYS A 764 13.04 -53.23 0.76
N LYS A 765 11.83 -53.21 0.18
CA LYS A 765 11.34 -52.07 -0.62
C LYS A 765 10.72 -50.97 0.24
N ASP A 766 10.00 -51.31 1.31
CA ASP A 766 9.27 -50.33 2.12
C ASP A 766 10.14 -49.46 3.04
N LEU A 767 11.40 -49.84 3.28
CA LEU A 767 12.37 -49.06 4.07
C LEU A 767 13.18 -48.03 3.25
N SER A 768 12.94 -47.95 1.93
CA SER A 768 13.59 -47.01 1.01
C SER A 768 12.78 -45.74 0.71
N LEU A 769 11.51 -45.71 1.14
CA LEU A 769 10.64 -44.53 1.25
C LEU A 769 10.79 -43.91 2.64
#